data_AF-A0A7I8WI20-F1
#
_entry.id   AF-A0A7I8WI20-F1
#
_cell.length_a   1.000
_cell.length_b   1.000
_cell.length_c   1.000
_cell.angle_alpha   90.00
_cell.angle_beta   90.00
_cell.angle_gamma   90.00
#
_symmetry.space_group_name_H-M   'P 1'
#
loop_
_entity.id
_entity.type
_entity.pdbx_description
1 polymer ?
#
loop_
_entity_poly.entity_id
_entity_poly.type
_entity_poly.pdbx_seq_one_letter_code
_entity_poly.pdbx_strand_id
1 'polypeptide(L)'
;MNNSPLNSPSNYNSLPRSASSLNGTLPRNIPAKGFGTANYMLKEEYERDRVRWQQKLEEAEAKLVEASIQNTELSQIKAQLNKKIIDIEKNQKPLIEYNKRLAERNKTATEQCKELEDTIAFIRDENLTLKDSYDRLAKDNAALKEQRAFPERLEELERYRAQVLELSKCITALRASIQERDRRHELLVQKFRKIKKTLAARRDNEDDRISFIGSEASTGSTIALDTIAEDLDEDTSLLSADPPQIVLDQLESAQTQISELRGILLPDTPEITHEIMLTKAARMKEEHKNLQEKVYMLELELANARDTNDLLEFQLVELSSTKNPPICQDKTVETDEYLDDDLEILELEPRLNFDDEFVSRTKTALRGLERLFVLSKEQRETIHCGVSCLGGLEYKLSFAHNQLNMTECELTRLKKSYEEQLADLQRQVDASTETSSLKKKELKNTIEELRDERIVVQKECEELRRLNEEQQLKLDELNKKINESNGFIEELKRDLAEESQSKTDIIKELQESRQNADKWKQQVDVLQDKANKLFVMERNLKNVEDTNTDLEKRFDKELMLRNSLELKNKQLIKELMEAKKEIERLEGEIRPIGTQLERRYEETRYRLAEALKMVEKLESQLSNSNQVIAEIRKSDGNGEKMAREIVQLKRYNDELSAQFNTQMDLISELKKRFLIVSQKTQGKSESNESISWTSKSSSMDDEQYHSEEGGSEKSHQLHHGSI
;
A
#
# COMPACT_ATOMS: atom_id res chain seq x y z
N MET A 1 21.25 -26.63 11.02
CA MET A 1 22.51 -26.07 11.57
C MET A 1 22.47 -26.19 13.10
N ASN A 2 23.62 -26.14 13.76
CA ASN A 2 23.72 -26.44 15.20
C ASN A 2 23.04 -25.38 16.07
N ASN A 3 22.37 -25.80 17.13
CA ASN A 3 22.34 -25.09 18.41
C ASN A 3 22.03 -26.08 19.54
N SER A 4 22.86 -26.11 20.56
CA SER A 4 22.74 -27.03 21.71
C SER A 4 21.99 -26.35 22.86
N PRO A 5 21.12 -27.06 23.59
CA PRO A 5 20.48 -26.51 24.78
C PRO A 5 21.45 -26.49 25.97
N LEU A 6 21.92 -25.30 26.34
CA LEU A 6 22.58 -25.07 27.63
C LEU A 6 21.52 -24.81 28.70
N ASN A 7 21.29 -25.79 29.58
CA ASN A 7 20.87 -25.53 30.95
C ASN A 7 21.12 -26.77 31.84
N SER A 8 21.87 -26.60 32.92
CA SER A 8 22.06 -27.59 33.97
C SER A 8 21.84 -26.91 35.32
N PRO A 9 21.05 -27.47 36.23
CA PRO A 9 20.75 -26.82 37.51
C PRO A 9 21.99 -26.85 38.43
N SER A 10 22.43 -25.67 38.85
CA SER A 10 23.56 -25.50 39.77
C SER A 10 23.18 -25.92 41.19
N ASN A 11 23.36 -27.20 41.51
CA ASN A 11 22.96 -27.79 42.79
C ASN A 11 24.12 -27.78 43.82
N TYR A 12 24.31 -26.64 44.49
CA TYR A 12 25.29 -26.49 45.58
C TYR A 12 24.62 -26.50 46.96
N ASN A 13 24.65 -27.64 47.65
CA ASN A 13 24.61 -27.70 49.12
C ASN A 13 25.02 -29.10 49.63
N SER A 14 26.33 -29.35 49.67
CA SER A 14 26.94 -30.59 50.17
C SER A 14 27.97 -30.30 51.26
N LEU A 15 27.53 -29.72 52.38
CA LEU A 15 28.35 -29.59 53.58
C LEU A 15 28.72 -30.97 54.16
N PRO A 16 30.00 -31.26 54.43
CA PRO A 16 30.42 -32.55 54.95
C PRO A 16 30.03 -32.71 56.43
N ARG A 17 29.59 -33.91 56.82
CA ARG A 17 29.44 -34.30 58.23
C ARG A 17 30.81 -34.33 58.91
N SER A 18 31.12 -33.31 59.71
CA SER A 18 32.23 -33.33 60.66
C SER A 18 31.89 -34.24 61.85
N ALA A 19 31.99 -35.56 61.65
CA ALA A 19 31.86 -36.55 62.72
C ALA A 19 33.09 -36.50 63.64
N SER A 20 32.96 -35.85 64.80
CA SER A 20 34.02 -35.67 65.79
C SER A 20 34.33 -36.95 66.57
N SER A 21 34.79 -37.99 65.86
CA SER A 21 35.31 -39.23 66.45
C SER A 21 36.75 -39.03 66.92
N LEU A 22 36.92 -38.53 68.14
CA LEU A 22 38.23 -38.44 68.80
C LEU A 22 38.51 -39.66 69.67
N ASN A 23 38.68 -40.82 69.01
CA ASN A 23 39.41 -41.96 69.58
C ASN A 23 40.92 -41.65 69.63
N GLY A 24 41.30 -40.66 70.45
CA GLY A 24 42.69 -40.28 70.69
C GLY A 24 43.37 -41.26 71.64
N THR A 25 44.32 -42.05 71.12
CA THR A 25 44.99 -43.11 71.88
C THR A 25 45.82 -42.55 73.04
N LEU A 26 45.52 -42.95 74.28
CA LEU A 26 46.28 -42.58 75.48
C LEU A 26 47.75 -43.04 75.39
N PRO A 27 48.74 -42.13 75.47
CA PRO A 27 50.15 -42.50 75.53
C PRO A 27 50.51 -43.14 76.88
N ARG A 28 50.41 -44.47 76.98
CA ARG A 28 51.09 -45.22 78.05
C ARG A 28 52.60 -45.09 77.87
N ASN A 29 53.23 -44.12 78.53
CA ASN A 29 54.53 -44.26 79.23
C ASN A 29 55.04 -42.91 79.77
N ILE A 30 54.70 -42.61 81.02
CA ILE A 30 55.52 -41.78 81.91
C ILE A 30 55.74 -42.62 83.18
N PRO A 31 56.99 -42.78 83.67
CA PRO A 31 57.31 -43.84 84.63
C PRO A 31 56.69 -43.61 86.02
N ALA A 32 56.34 -44.70 86.69
CA ALA A 32 55.83 -44.72 88.05
C ALA A 32 56.92 -44.31 89.07
N LYS A 33 57.17 -43.00 89.22
CA LYS A 33 57.96 -42.45 90.32
C LYS A 33 57.17 -42.50 91.64
N GLY A 34 57.28 -43.63 92.32
CA GLY A 34 57.22 -43.70 93.78
C GLY A 34 55.94 -43.21 94.47
N PHE A 35 54.84 -43.95 94.34
CA PHE A 35 53.93 -44.14 95.49
C PHE A 35 54.71 -44.92 96.57
N GLY A 36 55.53 -44.21 97.36
CA GLY A 36 56.56 -44.89 98.16
C GLY A 36 57.49 -44.01 99.00
N THR A 37 57.15 -42.75 99.28
CA THR A 37 57.73 -42.01 100.41
C THR A 37 56.62 -41.33 101.19
N ALA A 38 56.56 -41.60 102.49
CA ALA A 38 55.82 -40.76 103.42
C ALA A 38 56.63 -39.48 103.66
N ASN A 39 56.72 -38.63 102.64
CA ASN A 39 56.96 -37.21 102.87
C ASN A 39 55.79 -36.74 103.74
N TYR A 40 56.08 -36.49 105.01
CA TYR A 40 55.23 -35.65 105.84
C TYR A 40 55.24 -34.27 105.20
N MET A 41 54.34 -34.03 104.24
CA MET A 41 54.01 -32.67 103.83
C MET A 41 53.74 -31.91 105.12
N LEU A 42 54.47 -30.82 105.31
CA LEU A 42 54.20 -29.92 106.41
C LEU A 42 52.73 -29.50 106.30
N LYS A 43 52.04 -29.28 107.42
CA LYS A 43 50.61 -28.94 107.41
C LYS A 43 50.31 -27.76 106.45
N GLU A 44 51.26 -26.84 106.36
CA GLU A 44 51.30 -25.67 105.46
C GLU A 44 51.54 -26.00 103.97
N GLU A 45 52.18 -27.12 103.62
CA GLU A 45 52.30 -27.60 102.24
C GLU A 45 51.00 -28.24 101.78
N TYR A 46 50.45 -29.16 102.59
CA TYR A 46 49.13 -29.75 102.32
C TYR A 46 48.05 -28.67 102.22
N GLU A 47 48.05 -27.68 103.11
CA GLU A 47 47.10 -26.57 103.07
C GLU A 47 47.28 -25.70 101.83
N ARG A 48 48.51 -25.37 101.42
CA ARG A 48 48.77 -24.61 100.19
C ARG A 48 48.31 -25.36 98.94
N ASP A 49 48.61 -26.65 98.80
CA ASP A 49 48.14 -27.43 97.65
C ASP A 49 46.62 -27.68 97.73
N ARG A 50 46.01 -27.80 98.92
CA ARG A 50 44.55 -27.84 99.10
C ARG A 50 43.89 -26.57 98.57
N VAL A 51 44.33 -25.39 99.01
CA VAL A 51 43.84 -24.09 98.52
C VAL A 51 44.03 -23.95 97.01
N ARG A 52 45.19 -24.37 96.48
CA ARG A 52 45.48 -24.33 95.04
C ARG A 52 44.60 -25.28 94.21
N TRP A 53 44.26 -26.46 94.73
CA TRP A 53 43.33 -27.37 94.07
C TRP A 53 41.89 -26.89 94.17
N GLN A 54 41.51 -26.25 95.29
CA GLN A 54 40.22 -25.61 95.45
C GLN A 54 40.06 -24.42 94.48
N GLN A 55 41.06 -23.53 94.36
CA GLN A 55 41.07 -22.45 93.38
C GLN A 55 40.93 -22.96 91.94
N LYS A 56 41.59 -24.07 91.59
CA LYS A 56 41.41 -24.73 90.28
C LYS A 56 40.01 -25.31 90.07
N LEU A 57 39.36 -25.77 91.13
CA LEU A 57 37.97 -26.26 91.06
C LEU A 57 37.01 -25.08 90.87
N GLU A 58 37.17 -24.01 91.66
CA GLU A 58 36.42 -22.75 91.54
C GLU A 58 36.60 -22.13 90.15
N GLU A 59 37.82 -22.12 89.59
CA GLU A 59 38.10 -21.73 88.20
C GLU A 59 37.39 -22.61 87.16
N ALA A 60 37.28 -23.91 87.40
CA ALA A 60 36.66 -24.86 86.47
C ALA A 60 35.12 -24.77 86.53
N GLU A 61 34.57 -24.57 87.73
CA GLU A 61 33.15 -24.31 87.97
C GLU A 61 32.73 -22.97 87.36
N ALA A 62 33.54 -21.91 87.51
CA ALA A 62 33.30 -20.63 86.85
C ALA A 62 33.25 -20.76 85.32
N LYS A 63 34.20 -21.47 84.71
CA LYS A 63 34.23 -21.75 83.26
C LYS A 63 33.06 -22.64 82.81
N LEU A 64 32.59 -23.55 83.66
CA LEU A 64 31.42 -24.38 83.38
C LEU A 64 30.11 -23.55 83.41
N VAL A 65 30.00 -22.61 84.36
CA VAL A 65 28.89 -21.64 84.43
C VAL A 65 28.91 -20.71 83.22
N GLU A 66 30.08 -20.17 82.84
CA GLU A 66 30.24 -19.34 81.64
C GLU A 66 29.82 -20.09 80.36
N ALA A 67 30.30 -21.32 80.16
CA ALA A 67 29.91 -22.15 79.03
C ALA A 67 28.41 -22.53 79.04
N SER A 68 27.81 -22.67 80.22
CA SER A 68 26.36 -22.89 80.37
C SER A 68 25.56 -21.66 79.92
N ILE A 69 25.96 -20.46 80.36
CA ILE A 69 25.36 -19.18 79.94
C ILE A 69 25.45 -19.04 78.41
N GLN A 70 26.65 -19.17 77.83
CA GLN A 70 26.85 -19.11 76.37
C GLN A 70 25.97 -20.12 75.60
N ASN A 71 25.80 -21.34 76.13
CA ASN A 71 24.92 -22.33 75.51
C ASN A 71 23.42 -21.97 75.60
N THR A 72 22.99 -21.29 76.66
CA THR A 72 21.62 -20.74 76.74
C THR A 72 21.41 -19.56 75.78
N GLU A 73 22.40 -18.67 75.64
CA GLU A 73 22.38 -17.56 74.66
C GLU A 73 22.30 -18.09 73.23
N LEU A 74 23.15 -19.05 72.85
CA LEU A 74 23.10 -19.73 71.55
C LEU A 74 21.75 -20.41 71.30
N SER A 75 21.13 -20.97 72.34
CA SER A 75 19.80 -21.58 72.26
C SER A 75 18.70 -20.54 72.02
N GLN A 76 18.79 -19.37 72.67
CA GLN A 76 17.87 -18.24 72.43
C GLN A 76 18.06 -17.65 71.02
N ILE A 77 19.30 -17.44 70.58
CA ILE A 77 19.64 -16.96 69.23
C ILE A 77 19.08 -17.93 68.18
N LYS A 78 19.23 -19.24 68.37
CA LYS A 78 18.66 -20.27 67.50
C LYS A 78 17.13 -20.21 67.44
N ALA A 79 16.46 -19.99 68.57
CA ALA A 79 15.00 -19.82 68.61
C ALA A 79 14.54 -18.54 67.87
N GLN A 80 15.25 -17.42 68.06
CA GLN A 80 14.98 -16.17 67.34
C GLN A 80 15.21 -16.30 65.83
N LEU A 81 16.27 -16.98 65.40
CA LEU A 81 16.56 -17.24 63.99
C LEU A 81 15.48 -18.15 63.36
N ASN A 82 15.07 -19.22 64.03
CA ASN A 82 13.97 -20.07 63.58
C ASN A 82 12.66 -19.28 63.43
N LYS A 83 12.35 -18.38 64.37
CA LYS A 83 11.19 -17.48 64.24
C LYS A 83 11.31 -16.59 63.00
N LYS A 84 12.46 -15.93 62.81
CA LYS A 84 12.72 -15.07 61.63
C LYS A 84 12.60 -15.85 60.32
N ILE A 85 13.04 -17.10 60.26
CA ILE A 85 12.87 -17.98 59.08
C ILE A 85 11.38 -18.19 58.79
N ILE A 86 10.59 -18.59 59.79
CA ILE A 86 9.14 -18.82 59.63
C ILE A 86 8.41 -17.53 59.21
N ASP A 87 8.77 -16.38 59.79
CA ASP A 87 8.19 -15.08 59.41
C ASP A 87 8.57 -14.67 57.97
N ILE A 88 9.79 -14.99 57.51
CA ILE A 88 10.23 -14.78 56.12
C ILE A 88 9.49 -15.73 55.16
N GLU A 89 9.40 -17.03 55.45
CA GLU A 89 8.67 -18.01 54.63
C GLU A 89 7.19 -17.64 54.47
N LYS A 90 6.56 -17.22 55.58
CA LYS A 90 5.18 -16.72 55.62
C LYS A 90 4.98 -15.49 54.73
N ASN A 91 5.96 -14.59 54.68
CA ASN A 91 5.92 -13.39 53.83
C ASN A 91 6.28 -13.68 52.36
N GLN A 92 7.11 -14.69 52.08
CA GLN A 92 7.45 -15.11 50.72
C GLN A 92 6.28 -15.81 50.01
N LYS A 93 5.50 -16.64 50.72
CA LYS A 93 4.38 -17.39 50.12
C LYS A 93 3.39 -16.52 49.31
N PRO A 94 2.82 -15.41 49.83
CA PRO A 94 1.92 -14.57 49.05
C PRO A 94 2.60 -13.89 47.86
N LEU A 95 3.90 -13.58 47.94
CA LEU A 95 4.67 -13.04 46.81
C LEU A 95 4.86 -14.08 45.70
N ILE A 96 5.09 -15.35 46.05
CA ILE A 96 5.16 -16.46 45.11
C ILE A 96 3.79 -16.67 44.43
N GLU A 97 2.69 -16.64 45.18
CA GLU A 97 1.34 -16.74 44.63
C GLU A 97 0.96 -15.53 43.75
N TYR A 98 1.42 -14.32 44.08
CA TYR A 98 1.23 -13.12 43.27
C TYR A 98 2.01 -13.19 41.96
N ASN A 99 3.29 -13.60 42.02
CA ASN A 99 4.12 -13.82 40.83
C ASN A 99 3.55 -14.94 39.93
N LYS A 100 2.96 -16.01 40.51
CA LYS A 100 2.26 -17.04 39.73
C LYS A 100 1.05 -16.47 38.98
N ARG A 101 0.22 -15.66 39.66
CA ARG A 101 -0.93 -14.97 39.05
C ARG A 101 -0.52 -13.95 37.96
N LEU A 102 0.63 -13.28 38.13
CA LEU A 102 1.22 -12.44 37.09
C LEU A 102 1.73 -13.24 35.90
N ALA A 103 2.40 -14.38 36.13
CA ALA A 103 2.86 -15.25 35.06
C ALA A 103 1.69 -15.84 34.25
N GLU A 104 0.60 -16.21 34.92
CA GLU A 104 -0.65 -16.67 34.29
C GLU A 104 -1.29 -15.56 33.44
N ARG A 105 -1.38 -14.33 33.96
CA ARG A 105 -1.88 -13.16 33.19
C ARG A 105 -0.98 -12.83 32.00
N ASN A 106 0.34 -12.83 32.17
CA ASN A 106 1.28 -12.58 31.08
C ASN A 106 1.14 -13.65 30.00
N LYS A 107 0.94 -14.93 30.37
CA LYS A 107 0.67 -16.00 29.42
C LYS A 107 -0.59 -15.72 28.60
N THR A 108 -1.72 -15.44 29.24
CA THR A 108 -2.96 -15.08 28.53
C THR A 108 -2.80 -13.85 27.63
N ALA A 109 -2.09 -12.82 28.09
CA ALA A 109 -1.80 -11.65 27.27
C ALA A 109 -0.94 -11.99 26.04
N THR A 110 0.07 -12.87 26.17
CA THR A 110 0.87 -13.34 25.01
C THR A 110 0.07 -14.23 24.06
N GLU A 111 -0.89 -15.01 24.57
CA GLU A 111 -1.80 -15.81 23.74
C GLU A 111 -2.73 -14.89 22.93
N GLN A 112 -3.34 -13.87 23.56
CA GLN A 112 -4.16 -12.85 22.90
C GLN A 112 -3.37 -12.00 21.89
N CYS A 113 -2.13 -11.61 22.21
CA CYS A 113 -1.27 -10.89 21.26
C CYS A 113 -1.03 -11.73 20.00
N LYS A 114 -0.79 -13.04 20.15
CA LYS A 114 -0.59 -13.95 19.02
C LYS A 114 -1.86 -14.13 18.19
N GLU A 115 -3.03 -14.26 18.83
CA GLU A 115 -4.32 -14.33 18.12
C GLU A 115 -4.57 -13.07 17.28
N LEU A 116 -4.20 -11.89 17.79
CA LEU A 116 -4.25 -10.62 17.04
C LEU A 116 -3.20 -10.56 15.92
N GLU A 117 -1.98 -11.07 16.12
CA GLU A 117 -0.96 -11.17 15.07
C GLU A 117 -1.38 -12.09 13.92
N ASP A 118 -1.91 -13.28 14.24
CA ASP A 118 -2.45 -14.24 13.27
C ASP A 118 -3.65 -13.63 12.51
N THR A 119 -4.52 -12.89 13.20
CA THR A 119 -5.65 -12.15 12.58
C THR A 119 -5.17 -11.02 11.65
N ILE A 120 -4.14 -10.28 12.06
CA ILE A 120 -3.54 -9.20 11.24
C ILE A 120 -2.84 -9.79 10.01
N ALA A 121 -2.23 -10.97 10.12
CA ALA A 121 -1.67 -11.68 8.97
C ALA A 121 -2.77 -12.06 7.96
N PHE A 122 -3.86 -12.67 8.43
CA PHE A 122 -5.01 -13.01 7.58
C PHE A 122 -5.60 -11.78 6.87
N ILE A 123 -5.81 -10.67 7.59
CA ILE A 123 -6.35 -9.42 7.00
C ILE A 123 -5.37 -8.81 5.97
N ARG A 124 -4.06 -8.96 6.14
CA ARG A 124 -3.06 -8.51 5.14
C ARG A 124 -3.15 -9.34 3.85
N ASP A 125 -3.30 -10.65 3.97
CA ASP A 125 -3.44 -11.55 2.82
C ASP A 125 -4.77 -11.32 2.09
N GLU A 126 -5.89 -11.13 2.81
CA GLU A 126 -7.16 -10.72 2.20
C GLU A 126 -7.03 -9.38 1.45
N ASN A 127 -6.43 -8.35 2.06
CA ASN A 127 -6.19 -7.07 1.39
C ASN A 127 -5.29 -7.20 0.15
N LEU A 128 -4.31 -8.12 0.17
CA LEU A 128 -3.49 -8.41 -1.00
C LEU A 128 -4.32 -9.06 -2.11
N THR A 129 -5.16 -10.05 -1.81
CA THR A 129 -6.05 -10.67 -2.82
C THR A 129 -7.11 -9.71 -3.36
N LEU A 130 -7.67 -8.83 -2.51
CA LEU A 130 -8.59 -7.77 -2.92
C LEU A 130 -7.90 -6.79 -3.87
N LYS A 131 -6.68 -6.33 -3.55
CA LYS A 131 -5.88 -5.49 -4.45
C LYS A 131 -5.60 -6.20 -5.78
N ASP A 132 -5.23 -7.48 -5.75
CA ASP A 132 -4.99 -8.29 -6.94
C ASP A 132 -6.26 -8.41 -7.82
N SER A 133 -7.44 -8.45 -7.21
CA SER A 133 -8.73 -8.44 -7.92
C SER A 133 -9.06 -7.06 -8.50
N TYR A 134 -8.75 -5.98 -7.78
CA TYR A 134 -8.92 -4.61 -8.24
C TYR A 134 -7.99 -4.29 -9.41
N ASP A 135 -6.72 -4.68 -9.34
CA ASP A 135 -5.73 -4.46 -10.41
C ASP A 135 -6.05 -5.26 -11.69
N ARG A 136 -6.80 -6.37 -11.58
CA ARG A 136 -7.39 -7.08 -12.73
C ARG A 136 -8.58 -6.31 -13.29
N LEU A 137 -9.57 -5.97 -12.47
CA LEU A 137 -10.74 -5.18 -12.88
C LEU A 137 -10.36 -3.82 -13.49
N ALA A 138 -9.31 -3.17 -13.00
CA ALA A 138 -8.80 -1.92 -13.55
C ALA A 138 -8.20 -2.11 -14.95
N LYS A 139 -7.46 -3.20 -15.20
CA LYS A 139 -6.94 -3.57 -16.53
C LYS A 139 -8.07 -3.93 -17.49
N ASP A 140 -9.04 -4.74 -17.05
CA ASP A 140 -10.18 -5.12 -17.87
C ASP A 140 -11.04 -3.90 -18.24
N ASN A 141 -11.25 -2.97 -17.31
CA ASN A 141 -11.98 -1.72 -17.55
C ASN A 141 -11.18 -0.76 -18.47
N ALA A 142 -9.85 -0.74 -18.39
CA ALA A 142 -9.00 -0.01 -19.34
C ALA A 142 -9.09 -0.63 -20.75
N ALA A 143 -8.97 -1.95 -20.88
CA ALA A 143 -9.12 -2.66 -22.16
C ALA A 143 -10.53 -2.49 -22.75
N LEU A 144 -11.58 -2.47 -21.91
CA LEU A 144 -12.95 -2.17 -22.34
C LEU A 144 -13.17 -0.70 -22.73
N LYS A 145 -12.39 0.25 -22.21
CA LYS A 145 -12.37 1.64 -22.70
C LYS A 145 -11.68 1.74 -24.05
N GLU A 146 -10.56 1.05 -24.24
CA GLU A 146 -9.86 0.93 -25.53
C GLU A 146 -10.75 0.27 -26.60
N GLN A 147 -11.42 -0.83 -26.26
CA GLN A 147 -12.43 -1.48 -27.14
C GLN A 147 -13.72 -0.68 -27.32
N ARG A 148 -13.96 0.39 -26.53
CA ARG A 148 -15.02 1.38 -26.78
C ARG A 148 -14.55 2.56 -27.64
N ALA A 149 -13.26 2.67 -27.92
CA ALA A 149 -12.67 3.74 -28.72
C ALA A 149 -12.68 3.47 -30.24
N PHE A 150 -13.45 2.48 -30.73
CA PHE A 150 -13.75 2.35 -32.16
C PHE A 150 -14.64 3.51 -32.63
N PRO A 151 -14.16 4.45 -33.47
CA PRO A 151 -14.92 5.65 -33.81
C PRO A 151 -16.23 5.32 -34.54
N GLU A 152 -16.20 4.30 -35.39
CA GLU A 152 -17.34 3.80 -36.19
C GLU A 152 -18.56 3.46 -35.32
N ARG A 153 -18.35 2.83 -34.16
CA ARG A 153 -19.43 2.49 -33.22
C ARG A 153 -19.91 3.67 -32.40
N LEU A 154 -19.07 4.68 -32.19
CA LEU A 154 -19.47 5.92 -31.52
C LEU A 154 -20.31 6.78 -32.48
N GLU A 155 -19.91 6.90 -33.75
CA GLU A 155 -20.73 7.50 -34.81
C GLU A 155 -22.07 6.78 -34.99
N GLU A 156 -22.07 5.45 -35.00
CA GLU A 156 -23.31 4.67 -35.13
C GLU A 156 -24.26 4.88 -33.93
N LEU A 157 -23.72 4.93 -32.70
CA LEU A 157 -24.47 5.33 -31.52
C LEU A 157 -24.98 6.77 -31.58
N GLU A 158 -24.21 7.70 -32.16
CA GLU A 158 -24.62 9.09 -32.34
C GLU A 158 -25.75 9.24 -33.37
N ARG A 159 -25.68 8.48 -34.48
CA ARG A 159 -26.76 8.35 -35.46
C ARG A 159 -28.03 7.78 -34.82
N TYR A 160 -27.91 6.74 -33.98
CA TYR A 160 -29.06 6.20 -33.24
C TYR A 160 -29.61 7.18 -32.19
N ARG A 161 -28.76 7.94 -31.49
CA ARG A 161 -29.20 9.01 -30.57
C ARG A 161 -29.99 10.08 -31.33
N ALA A 162 -29.48 10.55 -32.48
CA ALA A 162 -30.18 11.52 -33.32
C ALA A 162 -31.52 10.96 -33.83
N GLN A 163 -31.56 9.69 -34.25
CA GLN A 163 -32.80 9.02 -34.69
C GLN A 163 -33.83 8.90 -33.55
N VAL A 164 -33.40 8.55 -32.33
CA VAL A 164 -34.26 8.50 -31.14
C VAL A 164 -34.76 9.90 -30.75
N LEU A 165 -33.92 10.94 -30.90
CA LEU A 165 -34.33 12.32 -30.67
C LEU A 165 -35.42 12.75 -31.66
N GLU A 166 -35.26 12.43 -32.95
CA GLU A 166 -36.23 12.76 -34.00
C GLU A 166 -37.55 11.99 -33.84
N LEU A 167 -37.48 10.69 -33.50
CA LEU A 167 -38.66 9.91 -33.13
C LEU A 167 -39.36 10.49 -31.88
N SER A 168 -38.61 11.03 -30.92
CA SER A 168 -39.16 11.68 -29.73
C SER A 168 -39.87 13.02 -30.06
N LYS A 169 -39.34 13.80 -31.01
CA LYS A 169 -40.06 14.97 -31.56
C LYS A 169 -41.36 14.55 -32.24
N CYS A 170 -41.31 13.52 -33.09
CA CYS A 170 -42.49 12.97 -33.78
C CYS A 170 -43.56 12.48 -32.79
N ILE A 171 -43.18 11.74 -31.74
CA ILE A 171 -44.09 11.30 -30.67
C ILE A 171 -44.70 12.50 -29.94
N THR A 172 -43.91 13.55 -29.67
CA THR A 172 -44.39 14.78 -29.01
C THR A 172 -45.38 15.55 -29.89
N ALA A 173 -45.09 15.72 -31.18
CA ALA A 173 -45.99 16.34 -32.14
C ALA A 173 -47.30 15.54 -32.32
N LEU A 174 -47.23 14.20 -32.34
CA LEU A 174 -48.40 13.33 -32.37
C LEU A 174 -49.26 13.46 -31.10
N ARG A 175 -48.64 13.53 -29.91
CA ARG A 175 -49.35 13.77 -28.63
C ARG A 175 -50.08 15.12 -28.63
N ALA A 176 -49.41 16.20 -29.08
CA ALA A 176 -50.03 17.52 -29.21
C ALA A 176 -51.20 17.52 -30.21
N SER A 177 -51.03 16.85 -31.36
CA SER A 177 -52.08 16.70 -32.38
C SER A 177 -53.31 15.93 -31.85
N ILE A 178 -53.10 14.89 -31.05
CA ILE A 178 -54.17 14.16 -30.36
C ILE A 178 -54.89 15.07 -29.35
N GLN A 179 -54.17 15.80 -28.51
CA GLN A 179 -54.76 16.74 -27.55
C GLN A 179 -55.62 17.83 -28.23
N GLU A 180 -55.14 18.40 -29.34
CA GLU A 180 -55.89 19.40 -30.11
C GLU A 180 -57.11 18.79 -30.82
N ARG A 181 -57.00 17.56 -31.35
CA ARG A 181 -58.16 16.82 -31.89
C ARG A 181 -59.21 16.59 -30.82
N ASP A 182 -58.79 16.22 -29.61
CA ASP A 182 -59.70 15.86 -28.51
C ASP A 182 -60.34 17.13 -27.91
N ARG A 183 -59.59 18.24 -27.83
CA ARG A 183 -60.13 19.60 -27.55
C ARG A 183 -61.19 20.02 -28.58
N ARG A 184 -60.95 19.78 -29.88
CA ARG A 184 -61.95 20.03 -30.94
C ARG A 184 -63.18 19.13 -30.80
N HIS A 185 -62.98 17.87 -30.45
CA HIS A 185 -64.08 16.94 -30.18
C HIS A 185 -64.91 17.38 -28.97
N GLU A 186 -64.27 17.82 -27.88
CA GLU A 186 -64.99 18.31 -26.71
C GLU A 186 -65.77 19.59 -27.04
N LEU A 187 -65.21 20.54 -27.78
CA LEU A 187 -65.93 21.72 -28.28
C LEU A 187 -67.12 21.37 -29.17
N LEU A 188 -67.01 20.32 -30.00
CA LEU A 188 -68.13 19.77 -30.76
C LEU A 188 -69.19 19.15 -29.84
N VAL A 189 -68.79 18.33 -28.86
CA VAL A 189 -69.69 17.75 -27.85
C VAL A 189 -70.38 18.83 -27.02
N GLN A 190 -69.69 19.91 -26.64
CA GLN A 190 -70.28 21.06 -25.96
C GLN A 190 -71.27 21.79 -26.85
N LYS A 191 -70.98 21.99 -28.15
CA LYS A 191 -71.93 22.55 -29.13
C LYS A 191 -73.16 21.64 -29.30
N PHE A 192 -72.98 20.34 -29.47
CA PHE A 192 -74.09 19.37 -29.53
C PHE A 192 -74.88 19.32 -28.21
N ARG A 193 -74.24 19.44 -27.05
CA ARG A 193 -74.91 19.50 -25.74
C ARG A 193 -75.70 20.80 -25.57
N LYS A 194 -75.19 21.94 -26.06
CA LYS A 194 -75.95 23.21 -26.14
C LYS A 194 -77.15 23.08 -27.09
N ILE A 195 -76.95 22.56 -28.30
CA ILE A 195 -78.02 22.32 -29.29
C ILE A 195 -79.09 21.38 -28.72
N LYS A 196 -78.69 20.26 -28.09
CA LYS A 196 -79.62 19.33 -27.42
C LYS A 196 -80.35 20.00 -26.25
N LYS A 197 -79.69 20.84 -25.45
CA LYS A 197 -80.37 21.66 -24.42
C LYS A 197 -81.37 22.65 -25.02
N THR A 198 -81.06 23.32 -26.13
CA THR A 198 -82.01 24.22 -26.79
C THR A 198 -83.16 23.49 -27.49
N LEU A 199 -82.94 22.26 -27.97
CA LEU A 199 -83.98 21.40 -28.54
C LEU A 199 -84.86 20.73 -27.47
N ALA A 200 -84.31 20.47 -26.28
CA ALA A 200 -85.07 20.04 -25.10
C ALA A 200 -85.88 21.21 -24.52
N ALA A 201 -85.29 22.42 -24.40
CA ALA A 201 -86.04 23.61 -24.00
C ALA A 201 -87.20 23.91 -24.98
N ARG A 202 -87.01 23.72 -26.29
CA ARG A 202 -88.05 23.74 -27.34
C ARG A 202 -88.95 22.49 -27.39
N ARG A 203 -88.97 21.67 -26.33
CA ARG A 203 -89.86 20.50 -26.18
C ARG A 203 -90.53 20.43 -24.82
N ASP A 204 -89.84 20.89 -23.78
CA ASP A 204 -90.29 20.80 -22.38
C ASP A 204 -90.87 22.13 -21.86
N ASN A 205 -90.77 23.23 -22.60
CA ASN A 205 -91.52 24.48 -22.37
C ASN A 205 -91.93 25.13 -23.70
N GLU A 206 -93.08 24.70 -24.23
CA GLU A 206 -93.97 25.63 -24.94
C GLU A 206 -94.53 26.64 -23.90
N ASP A 207 -94.94 27.82 -24.35
CA ASP A 207 -95.49 28.91 -23.52
C ASP A 207 -94.60 29.41 -22.35
N ASP A 208 -93.51 30.14 -22.66
CA ASP A 208 -93.50 31.56 -22.27
C ASP A 208 -92.61 32.49 -23.12
N ARG A 209 -93.07 33.74 -23.17
CA ARG A 209 -92.50 35.02 -23.66
C ARG A 209 -91.15 35.06 -24.38
N ILE A 210 -91.27 35.47 -25.65
CA ILE A 210 -90.39 36.41 -26.37
C ILE A 210 -89.96 37.60 -25.49
N SER A 211 -88.79 38.19 -25.81
CA SER A 211 -88.21 39.49 -25.34
C SER A 211 -87.05 39.37 -24.32
N PHE A 212 -86.05 40.28 -24.24
CA PHE A 212 -85.50 41.29 -25.18
C PHE A 212 -84.25 41.95 -24.54
N ILE A 213 -83.20 42.26 -25.34
CA ILE A 213 -81.94 42.94 -24.94
C ILE A 213 -81.05 42.16 -23.94
N GLY A 214 -79.71 42.22 -24.02
CA GLY A 214 -78.84 42.87 -25.01
C GLY A 214 -77.41 43.08 -24.47
N SER A 215 -76.59 43.85 -25.19
CA SER A 215 -75.13 44.01 -25.02
C SER A 215 -74.37 42.70 -25.32
N GLU A 216 -73.84 42.47 -26.52
CA GLU A 216 -72.69 43.17 -27.14
C GLU A 216 -71.43 43.05 -26.26
N ALA A 217 -70.45 42.21 -26.57
CA ALA A 217 -69.60 42.08 -27.78
C ALA A 217 -68.39 43.03 -27.76
N SER A 218 -67.18 42.45 -27.80
CA SER A 218 -66.10 42.96 -28.66
C SER A 218 -65.05 41.89 -28.97
N THR A 219 -64.19 42.22 -29.92
CA THR A 219 -62.96 41.54 -30.38
C THR A 219 -61.99 41.23 -29.22
N GLY A 220 -61.06 40.27 -29.33
CA GLY A 220 -60.54 39.57 -30.50
C GLY A 220 -59.10 40.01 -30.82
N SER A 221 -58.21 39.05 -31.14
CA SER A 221 -56.73 39.21 -31.21
C SER A 221 -56.07 39.42 -29.83
N THR A 222 -54.79 39.08 -29.60
CA THR A 222 -53.74 38.55 -30.50
C THR A 222 -53.18 37.21 -30.01
N ILE A 223 -52.55 36.45 -30.92
CA ILE A 223 -51.52 35.44 -30.59
C ILE A 223 -50.17 36.10 -30.88
N ALA A 224 -49.21 35.96 -29.96
CA ALA A 224 -47.80 36.21 -30.23
C ALA A 224 -46.99 35.07 -29.59
N LEU A 225 -46.30 34.30 -30.43
CA LEU A 225 -45.20 33.42 -30.04
C LEU A 225 -43.92 34.19 -30.35
N ASP A 226 -43.12 34.51 -29.32
CA ASP A 226 -41.65 34.55 -29.37
C ASP A 226 -41.07 35.22 -28.10
N THR A 227 -40.87 34.42 -27.05
CA THR A 227 -39.66 34.53 -26.22
C THR A 227 -39.44 33.22 -25.47
N ILE A 228 -38.36 32.50 -25.79
CA ILE A 228 -37.77 31.55 -24.85
C ILE A 228 -36.78 32.37 -24.04
N ALA A 229 -37.17 32.76 -22.84
CA ALA A 229 -36.29 33.41 -21.87
C ALA A 229 -35.70 32.33 -20.95
N GLU A 230 -34.41 32.44 -20.66
CA GLU A 230 -33.68 31.54 -19.77
C GLU A 230 -33.77 32.04 -18.32
N ASP A 231 -34.87 31.76 -17.64
CA ASP A 231 -34.96 31.99 -16.19
C ASP A 231 -34.36 30.80 -15.42
N LEU A 232 -33.04 30.85 -15.28
CA LEU A 232 -32.32 30.17 -14.20
C LEU A 232 -32.57 30.95 -12.90
N ASP A 233 -33.28 30.34 -11.95
CA ASP A 233 -33.26 30.79 -10.56
C ASP A 233 -33.30 29.59 -9.60
N GLU A 234 -32.60 29.72 -8.47
CA GLU A 234 -32.16 28.59 -7.67
C GLU A 234 -33.19 28.19 -6.58
N ASP A 235 -33.96 27.13 -6.82
CA ASP A 235 -34.95 26.62 -5.86
C ASP A 235 -34.29 25.81 -4.70
N THR A 236 -33.46 26.50 -3.91
CA THR A 236 -32.71 25.95 -2.76
C THR A 236 -33.61 25.70 -1.54
N SER A 237 -34.63 24.85 -1.68
CA SER A 237 -35.60 24.52 -0.62
C SER A 237 -35.98 23.03 -0.52
N LEU A 238 -35.10 22.11 -0.97
CA LEU A 238 -35.32 20.65 -0.88
C LEU A 238 -34.29 19.91 0.02
N LEU A 239 -33.85 20.55 1.11
CA LEU A 239 -33.06 19.92 2.18
C LEU A 239 -33.93 19.49 3.38
N SER A 240 -34.95 18.67 3.11
CA SER A 240 -35.71 17.94 4.13
C SER A 240 -36.16 16.57 3.62
N ALA A 241 -35.22 15.80 3.07
CA ALA A 241 -35.39 14.37 2.85
C ALA A 241 -34.80 13.61 4.05
N ASP A 242 -35.60 12.75 4.68
CA ASP A 242 -35.11 11.85 5.73
C ASP A 242 -33.96 10.97 5.20
N PRO A 243 -32.94 10.67 6.03
CA PRO A 243 -31.86 9.78 5.61
C PRO A 243 -32.43 8.40 5.24
N PRO A 244 -32.01 7.81 4.12
CA PRO A 244 -32.58 6.54 3.66
C PRO A 244 -32.37 5.44 4.71
N GLN A 245 -33.42 4.68 5.00
CA GLN A 245 -33.50 3.67 6.08
C GLN A 245 -32.24 2.81 6.24
N ILE A 246 -31.63 2.41 5.11
CA ILE A 246 -30.37 1.64 5.03
C ILE A 246 -29.24 2.24 5.87
N VAL A 247 -29.17 3.57 6.00
CA VAL A 247 -28.16 4.28 6.81
C VAL A 247 -28.48 4.20 8.31
N LEU A 248 -29.76 4.19 8.71
CA LEU A 248 -30.15 3.89 10.10
C LEU A 248 -29.84 2.43 10.43
N ASP A 249 -30.24 1.49 9.57
CA ASP A 249 -30.01 0.06 9.76
C ASP A 249 -28.51 -0.27 9.85
N GLN A 250 -27.66 0.41 9.06
CA GLN A 250 -26.21 0.33 9.15
C GLN A 250 -25.65 0.99 10.42
N LEU A 251 -26.24 2.08 10.92
CA LEU A 251 -25.83 2.72 12.17
C LEU A 251 -26.21 1.88 13.39
N GLU A 252 -27.41 1.30 13.43
CA GLU A 252 -27.83 0.35 14.47
C GLU A 252 -26.98 -0.93 14.42
N SER A 253 -26.67 -1.45 13.22
CA SER A 253 -25.75 -2.58 13.07
C SER A 253 -24.35 -2.25 13.60
N ALA A 254 -23.80 -1.07 13.28
CA ALA A 254 -22.53 -0.61 13.82
C ALA A 254 -22.56 -0.38 15.34
N GLN A 255 -23.65 0.19 15.89
CA GLN A 255 -23.82 0.37 17.34
C GLN A 255 -23.99 -0.98 18.06
N THR A 256 -24.61 -1.97 17.43
CA THR A 256 -24.72 -3.34 17.94
C THR A 256 -23.34 -4.00 17.97
N GLN A 257 -22.58 -3.95 16.86
CA GLN A 257 -21.21 -4.47 16.81
C GLN A 257 -20.26 -3.77 17.80
N ILE A 258 -20.39 -2.44 17.98
CA ILE A 258 -19.64 -1.69 19.01
C ILE A 258 -20.04 -2.14 20.42
N SER A 259 -21.30 -2.54 20.64
CA SER A 259 -21.78 -3.06 21.93
C SER A 259 -21.29 -4.48 22.20
N GLU A 260 -21.29 -5.35 21.18
CA GLU A 260 -20.71 -6.70 21.26
C GLU A 260 -19.19 -6.66 21.50
N LEU A 261 -18.46 -5.81 20.76
CA LEU A 261 -17.02 -5.60 20.96
C LEU A 261 -16.71 -5.05 22.37
N ARG A 262 -17.59 -4.21 22.94
CA ARG A 262 -17.49 -3.77 24.35
C ARG A 262 -17.76 -4.89 25.34
N GLY A 263 -18.69 -5.80 25.05
CA GLY A 263 -18.97 -6.98 25.86
C GLY A 263 -17.84 -8.02 25.84
N ILE A 264 -17.13 -8.16 24.71
CA ILE A 264 -16.03 -9.12 24.54
C ILE A 264 -14.74 -8.64 25.24
N LEU A 265 -14.52 -7.33 25.38
CA LEU A 265 -13.27 -6.76 25.92
C LEU A 265 -13.17 -6.70 27.45
N LEU A 266 -14.24 -6.96 28.21
CA LEU A 266 -14.22 -6.99 29.68
C LEU A 266 -14.91 -8.24 30.25
N PRO A 267 -14.16 -9.27 30.69
CA PRO A 267 -14.69 -10.32 31.54
C PRO A 267 -14.81 -9.85 33.01
N ASP A 268 -16.03 -9.92 33.55
CA ASP A 268 -16.37 -9.95 34.99
C ASP A 268 -15.62 -8.98 35.93
N THR A 269 -15.99 -7.69 35.88
CA THR A 269 -15.88 -6.80 37.05
C THR A 269 -17.23 -6.14 37.33
N PRO A 270 -17.72 -6.09 38.59
CA PRO A 270 -19.04 -5.58 38.91
C PRO A 270 -19.20 -4.10 38.56
N GLU A 271 -20.40 -3.72 38.13
CA GLU A 271 -20.73 -2.41 37.54
C GLU A 271 -20.58 -1.24 38.53
N ILE A 272 -19.37 -0.72 38.67
CA ILE A 272 -19.17 0.66 39.14
C ILE A 272 -19.37 1.57 37.92
N THR A 273 -20.61 1.97 37.67
CA THR A 273 -20.94 2.88 36.58
C THR A 273 -20.13 4.18 36.69
N HIS A 274 -19.87 4.82 35.55
CA HIS A 274 -19.08 6.05 35.47
C HIS A 274 -19.60 7.16 36.42
N GLU A 275 -20.92 7.21 36.63
CA GLU A 275 -21.60 8.08 37.58
C GLU A 275 -21.23 7.81 39.06
N ILE A 276 -21.03 6.55 39.46
CA ILE A 276 -20.56 6.18 40.81
C ILE A 276 -19.09 6.62 41.00
N MET A 277 -18.26 6.53 39.95
CA MET A 277 -16.89 7.07 40.00
C MET A 277 -16.88 8.60 40.08
N LEU A 278 -17.72 9.30 39.30
CA LEU A 278 -17.83 10.76 39.36
C LEU A 278 -18.36 11.27 40.72
N THR A 279 -19.40 10.65 41.28
CA THR A 279 -19.93 11.00 42.61
C THR A 279 -18.94 10.67 43.73
N LYS A 280 -18.17 9.58 43.62
CA LYS A 280 -17.05 9.30 44.54
C LYS A 280 -15.93 10.35 44.41
N ALA A 281 -15.56 10.77 43.20
CA ALA A 281 -14.56 11.81 42.98
C ALA A 281 -15.02 13.18 43.52
N ALA A 282 -16.28 13.56 43.30
CA ALA A 282 -16.87 14.78 43.85
C ALA A 282 -16.86 14.78 45.39
N ARG A 283 -17.24 13.65 46.02
CA ARG A 283 -17.19 13.49 47.47
C ARG A 283 -15.76 13.56 48.03
N MET A 284 -14.80 12.87 47.42
CA MET A 284 -13.38 12.95 47.85
C MET A 284 -12.82 14.37 47.69
N LYS A 285 -13.29 15.15 46.70
CA LYS A 285 -12.91 16.56 46.53
C LYS A 285 -13.47 17.45 47.66
N GLU A 286 -14.71 17.22 48.07
CA GLU A 286 -15.31 17.97 49.20
C GLU A 286 -14.71 17.54 50.55
N GLU A 287 -14.43 16.24 50.74
CA GLU A 287 -13.67 15.72 51.89
C GLU A 287 -12.27 16.37 51.96
N HIS A 288 -11.57 16.51 50.83
CA HIS A 288 -10.28 17.20 50.77
C HIS A 288 -10.37 18.69 51.08
N LYS A 289 -11.39 19.39 50.56
CA LYS A 289 -11.65 20.81 50.87
C LYS A 289 -11.93 21.02 52.37
N ASN A 290 -12.79 20.18 52.97
CA ASN A 290 -13.08 20.24 54.40
C ASN A 290 -11.84 19.92 55.27
N LEU A 291 -10.94 19.05 54.79
CA LEU A 291 -9.65 18.82 55.45
C LEU A 291 -8.69 20.00 55.32
N GLN A 292 -8.64 20.69 54.17
CA GLN A 292 -7.86 21.92 53.99
C GLN A 292 -8.37 23.05 54.90
N GLU A 293 -9.68 23.27 54.97
CA GLU A 293 -10.29 24.24 55.89
C GLU A 293 -9.99 23.90 57.35
N LYS A 294 -10.00 22.61 57.73
CA LYS A 294 -9.63 22.17 59.07
C LYS A 294 -8.13 22.33 59.38
N VAL A 295 -7.24 22.11 58.41
CA VAL A 295 -5.80 22.39 58.58
C VAL A 295 -5.57 23.88 58.79
N TYR A 296 -6.18 24.75 57.98
CA TYR A 296 -6.08 26.21 58.14
C TYR A 296 -6.58 26.69 59.51
N MET A 297 -7.68 26.13 60.03
CA MET A 297 -8.16 26.43 61.39
C MET A 297 -7.17 25.97 62.48
N LEU A 298 -6.55 24.79 62.33
CA LEU A 298 -5.53 24.30 63.26
C LEU A 298 -4.24 25.13 63.18
N GLU A 299 -3.84 25.61 62.00
CA GLU A 299 -2.70 26.54 61.84
C GLU A 299 -2.97 27.88 62.53
N LEU A 300 -4.21 28.39 62.46
CA LEU A 300 -4.64 29.60 63.16
C LEU A 300 -4.70 29.40 64.69
N GLU A 301 -5.21 28.26 65.17
CA GLU A 301 -5.17 27.90 66.59
C GLU A 301 -3.73 27.77 67.10
N LEU A 302 -2.81 27.20 66.31
CA LEU A 302 -1.40 27.03 66.67
C LEU A 302 -0.63 28.36 66.60
N ALA A 303 -1.01 29.28 65.72
CA ALA A 303 -0.53 30.68 65.74
C ALA A 303 -0.96 31.40 67.03
N ASN A 304 -2.26 31.37 67.37
CA ASN A 304 -2.76 31.95 68.63
C ASN A 304 -2.12 31.31 69.88
N ALA A 305 -1.84 30.00 69.84
CA ALA A 305 -1.12 29.30 70.91
C ALA A 305 0.34 29.74 71.03
N ARG A 306 1.00 30.09 69.93
CA ARG A 306 2.35 30.71 69.97
C ARG A 306 2.26 32.12 70.54
N ASP A 307 1.40 32.98 70.02
CA ASP A 307 1.25 34.36 70.51
C ASP A 307 0.93 34.41 72.02
N THR A 308 0.15 33.46 72.54
CA THR A 308 -0.12 33.34 73.99
C THR A 308 1.05 32.75 74.78
N ASN A 309 1.85 31.86 74.19
CA ASN A 309 3.06 31.31 74.81
C ASN A 309 4.19 32.34 74.85
N ASP A 310 4.37 33.13 73.79
CA ASP A 310 5.29 34.27 73.73
C ASP A 310 4.89 35.34 74.76
N LEU A 311 3.58 35.61 74.92
CA LEU A 311 3.08 36.50 75.99
C LEU A 311 3.36 35.95 77.39
N LEU A 312 3.22 34.64 77.60
CA LEU A 312 3.59 33.98 78.86
C LEU A 312 5.10 33.99 79.09
N GLU A 313 5.93 33.87 78.04
CA GLU A 313 7.38 34.02 78.13
C GLU A 313 7.76 35.46 78.49
N PHE A 314 7.13 36.48 77.89
CA PHE A 314 7.30 37.88 78.32
C PHE A 314 6.91 38.10 79.79
N GLN A 315 5.79 37.52 80.26
CA GLN A 315 5.39 37.60 81.67
C GLN A 315 6.37 36.86 82.61
N LEU A 316 6.90 35.70 82.20
CA LEU A 316 7.94 34.98 82.94
C LEU A 316 9.29 35.72 82.94
N VAL A 317 9.60 36.46 81.87
CA VAL A 317 10.77 37.34 81.79
C VAL A 317 10.60 38.57 82.69
N GLU A 318 9.41 39.18 82.75
CA GLU A 318 9.12 40.23 83.74
C GLU A 318 9.28 39.70 85.18
N LEU A 319 8.62 38.58 85.50
CA LEU A 319 8.65 37.95 86.84
C LEU A 319 10.04 37.43 87.25
N SER A 320 10.91 37.08 86.30
CA SER A 320 12.31 36.70 86.58
C SER A 320 13.27 37.90 86.54
N SER A 321 12.89 39.03 85.94
CA SER A 321 13.61 40.30 86.04
C SER A 321 13.45 40.96 87.42
N THR A 322 12.34 40.71 88.12
CA THR A 322 12.08 41.18 89.49
C THR A 322 12.91 40.43 90.53
N LYS A 323 14.16 40.85 90.72
CA LYS A 323 15.14 40.25 91.65
C LYS A 323 14.84 40.56 93.14
N ASN A 324 13.89 39.83 93.73
CA ASN A 324 13.57 39.74 95.18
C ASN A 324 13.08 41.07 95.83
N PRO A 325 12.57 41.06 97.09
CA PRO A 325 12.16 39.97 98.00
C PRO A 325 10.61 39.89 98.16
N PRO A 326 10.01 39.03 99.02
CA PRO A 326 10.61 38.15 100.03
C PRO A 326 10.55 36.65 99.73
N ILE A 327 11.67 36.01 100.08
CA ILE A 327 11.84 34.58 100.28
C ILE A 327 10.84 34.12 101.38
N CYS A 328 9.94 33.19 101.05
CA CYS A 328 9.26 32.40 102.08
C CYS A 328 10.21 31.28 102.48
N GLN A 329 11.00 31.52 103.53
CA GLN A 329 12.11 30.67 103.93
C GLN A 329 11.60 29.41 104.65
N ASP A 330 12.28 28.27 104.47
CA ASP A 330 11.94 27.03 105.15
C ASP A 330 11.81 27.23 106.66
N LYS A 331 10.64 26.90 107.21
CA LYS A 331 10.49 26.67 108.64
C LYS A 331 10.73 25.20 108.95
N THR A 332 12.00 24.80 108.88
CA THR A 332 12.50 23.74 109.75
C THR A 332 12.29 24.20 111.18
N VAL A 333 11.23 23.71 111.83
CA VAL A 333 10.99 23.97 113.25
C VAL A 333 11.95 23.10 114.05
N GLU A 334 13.16 23.61 114.24
CA GLU A 334 13.98 23.25 115.39
C GLU A 334 13.20 23.73 116.63
N THR A 335 12.67 22.79 117.41
CA THR A 335 12.06 23.07 118.71
C THR A 335 13.17 23.36 119.69
N ASP A 336 13.55 24.64 119.77
CA ASP A 336 14.62 25.16 120.62
C ASP A 336 14.38 24.80 122.11
N GLU A 337 15.44 24.45 122.84
CA GLU A 337 15.38 23.90 124.21
C GLU A 337 15.19 25.00 125.27
N TYR A 338 14.13 25.81 125.16
CA TYR A 338 13.83 26.86 126.14
C TYR A 338 12.34 26.95 126.49
N LEU A 339 11.97 26.36 127.63
CA LEU A 339 11.18 27.00 128.70
C LEU A 339 11.14 26.14 129.98
N ASP A 340 12.32 25.74 130.48
CA ASP A 340 12.50 25.52 131.93
C ASP A 340 12.52 26.91 132.61
N ASP A 341 11.35 27.55 132.69
CA ASP A 341 11.13 28.68 133.60
C ASP A 341 10.66 28.11 134.93
N ASP A 342 11.57 28.06 135.90
CA ASP A 342 11.30 27.67 137.29
C ASP A 342 10.28 28.63 137.92
N LEU A 343 8.99 28.33 137.74
CA LEU A 343 7.93 28.83 138.61
C LEU A 343 8.02 28.11 139.96
N GLU A 344 9.08 28.46 140.70
CA GLU A 344 9.23 28.23 142.13
C GLU A 344 8.09 28.95 142.84
N ILE A 345 6.95 28.25 142.96
CA ILE A 345 5.82 28.71 143.76
C ILE A 345 6.32 28.79 145.18
N LEU A 346 6.62 30.01 145.63
CA LEU A 346 6.88 30.29 147.03
C LEU A 346 5.66 29.83 147.85
N GLU A 347 5.80 28.68 148.48
CA GLU A 347 4.92 28.20 149.55
C GLU A 347 5.07 29.14 150.75
N LEU A 348 4.40 30.29 150.64
CA LEU A 348 4.18 31.23 151.73
C LEU A 348 3.23 30.59 152.74
N GLU A 349 3.73 29.61 153.50
CA GLU A 349 3.06 29.03 154.67
C GLU A 349 2.63 30.17 155.61
N PRO A 350 1.32 30.47 155.74
CA PRO A 350 0.84 31.30 156.82
C PRO A 350 0.70 30.35 158.01
N ARG A 351 1.79 30.06 158.74
CA ARG A 351 1.81 29.18 159.92
C ARG A 351 1.06 29.79 161.13
N LEU A 352 -0.24 29.96 160.94
CA LEU A 352 -1.24 29.97 161.98
C LEU A 352 -2.00 28.64 161.87
N ASN A 353 -1.34 27.56 162.32
CA ASN A 353 -1.98 26.26 162.49
C ASN A 353 -2.98 26.33 163.64
N PHE A 354 -4.12 26.97 163.37
CA PHE A 354 -5.39 26.67 164.03
C PHE A 354 -5.83 25.30 163.52
N ASP A 355 -5.20 24.23 164.02
CA ASP A 355 -5.67 22.88 163.72
C ASP A 355 -7.13 22.71 164.21
N ASP A 356 -7.87 21.79 163.60
CA ASP A 356 -9.26 21.52 163.98
C ASP A 356 -9.39 21.17 165.47
N GLU A 357 -8.31 20.65 166.08
CA GLU A 357 -8.21 20.44 167.52
C GLU A 357 -8.16 21.77 168.30
N PHE A 358 -7.35 22.75 167.92
CA PHE A 358 -7.29 24.07 168.55
C PHE A 358 -8.63 24.80 168.43
N VAL A 359 -9.27 24.78 167.26
CA VAL A 359 -10.59 25.37 167.05
C VAL A 359 -11.62 24.67 167.95
N SER A 360 -11.64 23.33 167.96
CA SER A 360 -12.52 22.52 168.82
C SER A 360 -12.26 22.72 170.32
N ARG A 361 -11.00 22.78 170.75
CA ARG A 361 -10.57 23.04 172.13
C ARG A 361 -11.00 24.44 172.56
N THR A 362 -10.77 25.46 171.73
CA THR A 362 -11.17 26.86 172.00
C THR A 362 -12.68 27.00 172.10
N LYS A 363 -13.42 26.43 171.16
CA LYS A 363 -14.89 26.38 171.15
C LYS A 363 -15.46 25.64 172.36
N THR A 364 -14.79 24.59 172.82
CA THR A 364 -15.14 23.83 174.04
C THR A 364 -14.84 24.62 175.30
N ALA A 365 -13.71 25.31 175.37
CA ALA A 365 -13.34 26.19 176.49
C ALA A 365 -14.32 27.37 176.62
N LEU A 366 -14.68 28.02 175.51
CA LEU A 366 -15.69 29.08 175.47
C LEU A 366 -17.07 28.57 175.94
N ARG A 367 -17.53 27.41 175.44
CA ARG A 367 -18.75 26.73 175.93
C ARG A 367 -18.67 26.23 177.37
N GLY A 368 -17.47 26.19 177.97
CA GLY A 368 -17.24 25.95 179.39
C GLY A 368 -17.42 27.23 180.20
N LEU A 369 -16.74 28.31 179.79
CA LEU A 369 -16.85 29.64 180.39
C LEU A 369 -18.29 30.16 180.40
N GLU A 370 -19.03 29.96 179.31
CA GLU A 370 -20.45 30.34 179.16
C GLU A 370 -21.36 29.81 180.29
N ARG A 371 -21.00 28.69 180.92
CA ARG A 371 -21.78 28.06 182.00
C ARG A 371 -21.42 28.57 183.40
N LEU A 372 -20.39 29.40 183.53
CA LEU A 372 -19.95 29.91 184.84
C LEU A 372 -20.91 30.98 185.36
N PHE A 373 -21.47 30.74 186.55
CA PHE A 373 -22.45 31.62 187.18
C PHE A 373 -21.92 33.01 187.54
N VAL A 374 -20.60 33.18 187.58
CA VAL A 374 -19.88 34.41 187.96
C VAL A 374 -19.83 35.45 186.83
N LEU A 375 -20.01 35.05 185.57
CA LEU A 375 -19.94 35.98 184.43
C LEU A 375 -21.18 36.87 184.31
N SER A 376 -21.00 38.11 183.85
CA SER A 376 -22.12 38.99 183.51
C SER A 376 -22.94 38.42 182.33
N LYS A 377 -24.14 38.97 182.12
CA LYS A 377 -24.99 38.63 180.96
C LYS A 377 -24.26 38.98 179.65
N GLU A 378 -23.71 40.18 179.59
CA GLU A 378 -22.96 40.75 178.46
C GLU A 378 -21.69 39.95 178.12
N GLN A 379 -20.97 39.46 179.15
CA GLN A 379 -19.82 38.55 178.96
C GLN A 379 -20.24 37.22 178.35
N ARG A 380 -21.36 36.63 178.80
CA ARG A 380 -21.88 35.37 178.23
C ARG A 380 -22.40 35.56 176.81
N GLU A 381 -23.06 36.67 176.52
CA GLU A 381 -23.48 37.04 175.16
C GLU A 381 -22.27 37.22 174.22
N THR A 382 -21.20 37.86 174.69
CA THR A 382 -19.94 37.98 173.95
C THR A 382 -19.30 36.62 173.65
N ILE A 383 -19.28 35.70 174.64
CA ILE A 383 -18.74 34.33 174.48
C ILE A 383 -19.60 33.52 173.49
N HIS A 384 -20.93 33.59 173.61
CA HIS A 384 -21.86 32.93 172.69
C HIS A 384 -21.69 33.44 171.24
N CYS A 385 -21.52 34.76 171.05
CA CYS A 385 -21.17 35.33 169.76
C CYS A 385 -19.83 34.79 169.24
N GLY A 386 -18.79 34.69 170.07
CA GLY A 386 -17.50 34.08 169.69
C GLY A 386 -17.64 32.63 169.21
N VAL A 387 -18.37 31.80 169.96
CA VAL A 387 -18.67 30.40 169.58
C VAL A 387 -19.46 30.32 168.27
N SER A 388 -20.39 31.24 168.05
CA SER A 388 -21.19 31.33 166.83
C SER A 388 -20.35 31.76 165.63
N CYS A 389 -19.44 32.73 165.81
CA CYS A 389 -18.51 33.17 164.78
C CYS A 389 -17.52 32.07 164.38
N LEU A 390 -16.98 31.31 165.35
CA LEU A 390 -16.12 30.14 165.05
C LEU A 390 -16.88 29.09 164.22
N GLY A 391 -18.11 28.73 164.61
CA GLY A 391 -18.94 27.80 163.82
C GLY A 391 -19.27 28.32 162.42
N GLY A 392 -19.47 29.64 162.27
CA GLY A 392 -19.66 30.28 160.96
C GLY A 392 -18.40 30.34 160.09
N LEU A 393 -17.21 30.29 160.69
CA LEU A 393 -15.93 30.21 159.97
C LEU A 393 -15.60 28.76 159.58
N GLU A 394 -15.78 27.79 160.48
CA GLU A 394 -15.67 26.35 160.19
C GLU A 394 -16.54 25.95 158.97
N TYR A 395 -17.81 26.39 158.95
CA TYR A 395 -18.72 26.11 157.83
C TYR A 395 -18.21 26.71 156.51
N LYS A 396 -17.68 27.94 156.54
CA LYS A 396 -17.09 28.59 155.35
C LYS A 396 -15.82 27.89 154.88
N LEU A 397 -14.97 27.44 155.81
CA LEU A 397 -13.75 26.69 155.51
C LEU A 397 -14.08 25.34 154.86
N SER A 398 -15.02 24.59 155.44
CA SER A 398 -15.51 23.33 154.90
C SER A 398 -16.17 23.51 153.53
N PHE A 399 -16.95 24.57 153.33
CA PHE A 399 -17.53 24.91 152.03
C PHE A 399 -16.46 25.25 150.98
N ALA A 400 -15.44 26.03 151.34
CA ALA A 400 -14.33 26.37 150.46
C ALA A 400 -13.46 25.13 150.10
N HIS A 401 -13.17 24.26 151.06
CA HIS A 401 -12.44 23.01 150.81
C HIS A 401 -13.24 22.06 149.91
N ASN A 402 -14.56 21.94 150.10
CA ASN A 402 -15.41 21.17 149.18
C ASN A 402 -15.46 21.77 147.77
N GLN A 403 -15.44 23.11 147.62
CA GLN A 403 -15.30 23.74 146.31
C GLN A 403 -13.94 23.43 145.67
N LEU A 404 -12.84 23.53 146.43
CA LEU A 404 -11.49 23.22 145.95
C LEU A 404 -11.42 21.78 145.43
N ASN A 405 -11.83 20.79 146.24
CA ASN A 405 -11.84 19.38 145.85
C ASN A 405 -12.68 19.11 144.59
N MET A 406 -13.81 19.82 144.42
CA MET A 406 -14.61 19.74 143.19
C MET A 406 -13.86 20.32 141.99
N THR A 407 -13.23 21.50 142.13
CA THR A 407 -12.44 22.09 141.04
C THR A 407 -11.19 21.28 140.69
N GLU A 408 -10.55 20.61 141.65
CA GLU A 408 -9.43 19.70 141.41
C GLU A 408 -9.89 18.43 140.66
N CYS A 409 -11.05 17.89 141.00
CA CYS A 409 -11.66 16.77 140.26
C CYS A 409 -12.03 17.18 138.82
N GLU A 410 -12.58 18.39 138.63
CA GLU A 410 -12.88 18.94 137.31
C GLU A 410 -11.61 19.21 136.49
N LEU A 411 -10.57 19.81 137.07
CA LEU A 411 -9.26 20.01 136.44
C LEU A 411 -8.61 18.67 136.05
N THR A 412 -8.65 17.67 136.93
CA THR A 412 -8.11 16.32 136.65
C THR A 412 -8.84 15.66 135.48
N ARG A 413 -10.18 15.76 135.45
CA ARG A 413 -11.00 15.29 134.33
C ARG A 413 -10.69 16.03 133.03
N LEU A 414 -10.53 17.35 133.09
CA LEU A 414 -10.26 18.20 131.93
C LEU A 414 -8.87 17.92 131.36
N LYS A 415 -7.85 17.81 132.23
CA LYS A 415 -6.49 17.40 131.87
C LYS A 415 -6.47 16.06 131.13
N LYS A 416 -7.12 15.03 131.68
CA LYS A 416 -7.22 13.71 131.03
C LYS A 416 -7.93 13.79 129.66
N SER A 417 -8.96 14.64 129.55
CA SER A 417 -9.65 14.87 128.27
C SER A 417 -8.77 15.58 127.23
N TYR A 418 -7.85 16.44 127.64
CA TYR A 418 -6.89 17.07 126.73
C TYR A 418 -5.75 16.11 126.37
N GLU A 419 -5.27 15.29 127.30
CA GLU A 419 -4.29 14.22 127.03
C GLU A 419 -4.82 13.21 126.00
N GLU A 420 -6.10 12.82 126.11
CA GLU A 420 -6.77 11.96 125.12
C GLU A 420 -6.91 12.64 123.75
N GLN A 421 -7.29 13.92 123.71
CA GLN A 421 -7.38 14.69 122.45
C GLN A 421 -6.01 14.87 121.78
N LEU A 422 -4.94 15.14 122.54
CA LEU A 422 -3.58 15.24 122.01
C LEU A 422 -3.10 13.90 121.44
N ALA A 423 -3.39 12.78 122.11
CA ALA A 423 -3.07 11.45 121.61
C ALA A 423 -3.81 11.11 120.31
N ASP A 424 -5.08 11.49 120.17
CA ASP A 424 -5.85 11.28 118.93
C ASP A 424 -5.44 12.22 117.79
N LEU A 425 -5.05 13.46 118.09
CA LEU A 425 -4.46 14.37 117.10
C LEU A 425 -3.10 13.85 116.61
N GLN A 426 -2.25 13.35 117.51
CA GLN A 426 -0.96 12.75 117.12
C GLN A 426 -1.17 11.54 116.20
N ARG A 427 -2.10 10.62 116.54
CA ARG A 427 -2.45 9.48 115.66
C ARG A 427 -2.92 9.90 114.27
N GLN A 428 -3.67 11.00 114.17
CA GLN A 428 -4.11 11.55 112.88
C GLN A 428 -2.94 12.15 112.08
N VAL A 429 -2.01 12.85 112.73
CA VAL A 429 -0.77 13.33 112.10
C VAL A 429 0.07 12.16 111.61
N ASP A 430 0.33 11.15 112.47
CA ASP A 430 1.12 9.97 112.12
C ASP A 430 0.55 9.26 110.89
N ALA A 431 -0.75 8.93 110.89
CA ALA A 431 -1.44 8.31 109.75
C ALA A 431 -1.44 9.19 108.49
N SER A 432 -1.51 10.52 108.63
CA SER A 432 -1.39 11.46 107.52
C SER A 432 0.02 11.47 106.92
N THR A 433 1.06 11.41 107.76
CA THR A 433 2.46 11.31 107.29
C THR A 433 2.75 9.96 106.65
N GLU A 434 2.25 8.85 107.19
CA GLU A 434 2.41 7.51 106.60
C GLU A 434 1.74 7.42 105.23
N THR A 435 0.46 7.82 105.11
CA THR A 435 -0.25 7.82 103.83
C THR A 435 0.36 8.78 102.80
N SER A 436 0.95 9.90 103.25
CA SER A 436 1.72 10.81 102.38
C SER A 436 3.06 10.20 101.96
N SER A 437 3.74 9.45 102.83
CA SER A 437 4.98 8.73 102.56
C SER A 437 4.76 7.61 101.54
N LEU A 438 3.68 6.84 101.69
CA LEU A 438 3.26 5.81 100.74
C LEU A 438 2.98 6.42 99.35
N LYS A 439 2.16 7.47 99.26
CA LYS A 439 1.92 8.20 97.99
C LYS A 439 3.20 8.75 97.36
N LYS A 440 4.12 9.27 98.18
CA LYS A 440 5.44 9.75 97.70
C LYS A 440 6.30 8.61 97.14
N LYS A 441 6.19 7.40 97.69
CA LYS A 441 6.85 6.19 97.17
C LYS A 441 6.20 5.70 95.87
N GLU A 442 4.87 5.66 95.81
CA GLU A 442 4.11 5.31 94.60
C GLU A 442 4.44 6.26 93.43
N LEU A 443 4.37 7.58 93.66
CA LEU A 443 4.74 8.59 92.66
C LEU A 443 6.22 8.52 92.27
N LYS A 444 7.12 8.11 93.17
CA LYS A 444 8.53 7.89 92.81
C LYS A 444 8.69 6.67 91.89
N ASN A 445 7.96 5.59 92.14
CA ASN A 445 7.98 4.41 91.29
C ASN A 445 7.45 4.72 89.88
N THR A 446 6.29 5.38 89.77
CA THR A 446 5.71 5.70 88.44
C THR A 446 6.56 6.70 87.65
N ILE A 447 7.26 7.63 88.32
CA ILE A 447 8.26 8.49 87.67
C ILE A 447 9.44 7.69 87.10
N GLU A 448 9.86 6.60 87.76
CA GLU A 448 10.95 5.75 87.26
C GLU A 448 10.48 4.83 86.13
N GLU A 449 9.27 4.25 86.23
CA GLU A 449 8.62 3.48 85.17
C GLU A 449 8.48 4.33 83.88
N LEU A 450 8.00 5.57 83.98
CA LEU A 450 7.91 6.52 82.86
C LEU A 450 9.27 6.95 82.30
N ARG A 451 10.36 6.87 83.08
CA ARG A 451 11.73 7.11 82.59
C ARG A 451 12.23 5.93 81.77
N ASP A 452 12.00 4.71 82.23
CA ASP A 452 12.37 3.49 81.50
C ASP A 452 11.57 3.37 80.19
N GLU A 453 10.25 3.63 80.22
CA GLU A 453 9.43 3.72 79.00
C GLU A 453 9.97 4.76 78.02
N ARG A 454 10.30 5.97 78.49
CA ARG A 454 10.92 7.01 77.65
C ARG A 454 12.25 6.56 77.04
N ILE A 455 13.08 5.81 77.77
CA ILE A 455 14.35 5.28 77.26
C ILE A 455 14.11 4.21 76.19
N VAL A 456 13.06 3.39 76.30
CA VAL A 456 12.67 2.43 75.26
C VAL A 456 12.20 3.17 74.01
N VAL A 457 11.24 4.10 74.13
CA VAL A 457 10.71 4.88 73.00
C VAL A 457 11.82 5.69 72.30
N GLN A 458 12.78 6.25 73.05
CA GLN A 458 13.91 6.95 72.45
C GLN A 458 14.77 6.01 71.57
N LYS A 459 15.06 4.79 72.04
CA LYS A 459 15.82 3.79 71.25
C LYS A 459 15.05 3.37 70.00
N GLU A 460 13.74 3.15 70.09
CA GLU A 460 12.89 2.84 68.93
C GLU A 460 12.91 3.98 67.91
N CYS A 461 12.83 5.25 68.35
CA CYS A 461 12.98 6.41 67.46
C CYS A 461 14.37 6.52 66.82
N GLU A 462 15.45 6.12 67.51
CA GLU A 462 16.81 6.09 66.98
C GLU A 462 17.00 4.95 65.95
N GLU A 463 16.44 3.76 66.21
CA GLU A 463 16.42 2.65 65.24
C GLU A 463 15.60 2.98 63.99
N LEU A 464 14.41 3.59 64.15
CA LEU A 464 13.57 4.04 63.04
C LEU A 464 14.25 5.13 62.20
N ARG A 465 14.96 6.08 62.84
CA ARG A 465 15.76 7.09 62.13
C ARG A 465 16.84 6.42 61.27
N ARG A 466 17.62 5.51 61.84
CA ARG A 466 18.68 4.77 61.12
C ARG A 466 18.10 3.93 59.96
N LEU A 467 16.95 3.30 60.16
CA LEU A 467 16.26 2.55 59.11
C LEU A 467 15.79 3.47 57.95
N ASN A 468 15.30 4.67 58.28
CA ASN A 468 14.91 5.67 57.29
C ASN A 468 16.11 6.20 56.49
N GLU A 469 17.24 6.44 57.15
CA GLU A 469 18.52 6.78 56.50
C GLU A 469 19.00 5.66 55.56
N GLU A 470 18.93 4.40 55.98
CA GLU A 470 19.27 3.24 55.14
C GLU A 470 18.31 3.08 53.93
N GLN A 471 17.03 3.42 54.09
CA GLN A 471 16.05 3.42 52.99
C GLN A 471 16.29 4.59 52.02
N GLN A 472 16.63 5.78 52.50
CA GLN A 472 16.96 6.93 51.65
C GLN A 472 18.18 6.63 50.78
N LEU A 473 19.26 6.08 51.34
CA LEU A 473 20.45 5.70 50.57
C LEU A 473 20.14 4.68 49.45
N LYS A 474 19.20 3.75 49.69
CA LYS A 474 18.74 2.80 48.66
C LYS A 474 17.88 3.47 47.58
N LEU A 475 17.04 4.45 47.95
CA LEU A 475 16.31 5.26 46.98
C LEU A 475 17.27 6.08 46.12
N ASP A 476 18.31 6.68 46.69
CA ASP A 476 19.32 7.45 45.96
C ASP A 476 20.14 6.57 45.01
N GLU A 477 20.50 5.35 45.41
CA GLU A 477 21.15 4.37 44.53
C GLU A 477 20.24 3.90 43.38
N LEU A 478 18.95 3.70 43.65
CA LEU A 478 17.95 3.36 42.61
C LEU A 478 17.72 4.53 41.66
N ASN A 479 17.62 5.76 42.16
CA ASN A 479 17.49 6.98 41.36
C ASN A 479 18.73 7.17 40.46
N LYS A 480 19.94 6.89 40.96
CA LYS A 480 21.17 6.89 40.15
C LYS A 480 21.10 5.87 39.01
N LYS A 481 20.66 4.64 39.28
CA LYS A 481 20.47 3.58 38.26
C LYS A 481 19.38 3.91 37.24
N ILE A 482 18.30 4.57 37.66
CA ILE A 482 17.25 5.09 36.77
C ILE A 482 17.83 6.16 35.84
N ASN A 483 18.63 7.09 36.36
CA ASN A 483 19.27 8.13 35.54
C ASN A 483 20.31 7.55 34.57
N GLU A 484 21.09 6.55 34.98
CA GLU A 484 21.99 5.80 34.09
C GLU A 484 21.20 5.07 32.98
N SER A 485 20.11 4.38 33.34
CA SER A 485 19.22 3.73 32.37
C SER A 485 18.57 4.73 31.40
N ASN A 486 18.17 5.91 31.87
CA ASN A 486 17.62 6.96 31.02
C ASN A 486 18.69 7.50 30.06
N GLY A 487 19.95 7.62 30.50
CA GLY A 487 21.08 7.97 29.64
C GLY A 487 21.24 7.00 28.47
N PHE A 488 21.23 5.69 28.73
CA PHE A 488 21.27 4.67 27.68
C PHE A 488 20.03 4.72 26.76
N ILE A 489 18.85 5.07 27.27
CA ILE A 489 17.63 5.24 26.45
C ILE A 489 17.75 6.43 25.50
N GLU A 490 18.28 7.58 25.95
CA GLU A 490 18.49 8.74 25.06
C GLU A 490 19.65 8.54 24.07
N GLU A 491 20.62 7.68 24.40
CA GLU A 491 21.65 7.24 23.46
C GLU A 491 21.06 6.33 22.37
N LEU A 492 20.34 5.26 22.74
CA LEU A 492 19.67 4.37 21.78
C LEU A 492 18.64 5.10 20.90
N LYS A 493 17.97 6.15 21.41
CA LYS A 493 17.09 7.02 20.60
C LYS A 493 17.87 7.82 19.56
N ARG A 494 19.09 8.28 19.89
CA ARG A 494 19.96 9.01 18.96
C ARG A 494 20.44 8.09 17.85
N ASP A 495 20.96 6.92 18.22
CA ASP A 495 21.44 5.91 17.28
C ASP A 495 20.32 5.48 16.32
N LEU A 496 19.10 5.26 16.83
CA LEU A 496 17.92 4.94 16.02
C LEU A 496 17.50 6.08 15.09
N ALA A 497 17.69 7.34 15.48
CA ALA A 497 17.42 8.50 14.64
C ALA A 497 18.48 8.66 13.53
N GLU A 498 19.76 8.44 13.85
CA GLU A 498 20.87 8.45 12.89
C GLU A 498 20.75 7.29 11.87
N GLU A 499 20.40 6.08 12.31
CA GLU A 499 20.10 4.95 11.42
C GLU A 499 18.85 5.22 10.55
N SER A 500 17.82 5.85 11.11
CA SER A 500 16.62 6.25 10.37
C SER A 500 16.92 7.27 9.27
N GLN A 501 17.80 8.24 9.55
CA GLN A 501 18.23 9.24 8.57
C GLN A 501 19.11 8.61 7.48
N SER A 502 20.10 7.80 7.86
CA SER A 502 20.93 7.00 6.94
C SER A 502 20.07 6.16 5.99
N LYS A 503 19.02 5.52 6.53
CA LYS A 503 18.04 4.76 5.74
C LYS A 503 17.24 5.63 4.77
N THR A 504 16.82 6.84 5.16
CA THR A 504 16.13 7.76 4.22
C THR A 504 17.04 8.26 3.11
N ASP A 505 18.31 8.52 3.39
CA ASP A 505 19.30 8.93 2.38
C ASP A 505 19.61 7.77 1.41
N ILE A 506 19.80 6.54 1.90
CA ILE A 506 19.95 5.33 1.06
C ILE A 506 18.72 5.10 0.17
N ILE A 507 17.50 5.32 0.70
CA ILE A 507 16.26 5.23 -0.10
C ILE A 507 16.26 6.28 -1.22
N LYS A 508 16.75 7.50 -0.96
CA LYS A 508 16.86 8.56 -1.94
C LYS A 508 17.89 8.24 -3.02
N GLU A 509 19.08 7.76 -2.66
CA GLU A 509 20.10 7.30 -3.61
C GLU A 509 19.58 6.16 -4.51
N LEU A 510 18.84 5.21 -3.93
CA LEU A 510 18.19 4.13 -4.69
C LEU A 510 17.12 4.66 -5.67
N GLN A 511 16.37 5.70 -5.29
CA GLN A 511 15.41 6.35 -6.20
C GLN A 511 16.11 7.10 -7.34
N GLU A 512 17.17 7.86 -7.06
CA GLU A 512 17.95 8.57 -8.08
C GLU A 512 18.67 7.59 -9.03
N SER A 513 19.25 6.52 -8.48
CA SER A 513 19.85 5.42 -9.26
C SER A 513 18.81 4.73 -10.16
N ARG A 514 17.61 4.44 -9.64
CA ARG A 514 16.51 3.86 -10.43
C ARG A 514 16.04 4.79 -11.56
N GLN A 515 15.84 6.07 -11.28
CA GLN A 515 15.50 7.05 -12.33
C GLN A 515 16.57 7.13 -13.41
N ASN A 516 17.85 6.99 -13.05
CA ASN A 516 18.94 6.95 -14.02
C ASN A 516 18.97 5.64 -14.81
N ALA A 517 18.66 4.50 -14.20
CA ALA A 517 18.49 3.22 -14.90
C ALA A 517 17.33 3.27 -15.92
N ASP A 518 16.20 3.90 -15.55
CA ASP A 518 15.06 4.09 -16.46
C ASP A 518 15.42 5.03 -17.65
N LYS A 519 16.20 6.10 -17.43
CA LYS A 519 16.74 6.95 -18.50
C LYS A 519 17.69 6.17 -19.43
N TRP A 520 18.60 5.37 -18.87
CA TRP A 520 19.50 4.52 -19.66
C TRP A 520 18.73 3.49 -20.48
N LYS A 521 17.69 2.88 -19.91
CA LYS A 521 16.81 1.96 -20.65
C LYS A 521 16.14 2.65 -21.83
N GLN A 522 15.56 3.84 -21.64
CA GLN A 522 14.98 4.62 -22.74
C GLN A 522 16.00 4.96 -23.83
N GLN A 523 17.25 5.26 -23.47
CA GLN A 523 18.32 5.45 -24.47
C GLN A 523 18.66 4.16 -25.21
N VAL A 524 18.73 3.01 -24.53
CA VAL A 524 18.95 1.70 -25.15
C VAL A 524 17.79 1.35 -26.10
N ASP A 525 16.55 1.56 -25.70
CA ASP A 525 15.36 1.33 -26.53
C ASP A 525 15.42 2.20 -27.81
N VAL A 526 15.76 3.50 -27.70
CA VAL A 526 15.94 4.41 -28.84
C VAL A 526 17.13 4.03 -29.74
N LEU A 527 18.21 3.48 -29.17
CA LEU A 527 19.36 2.99 -29.95
C LEU A 527 19.04 1.67 -30.67
N GLN A 528 18.31 0.75 -30.02
CA GLN A 528 17.82 -0.48 -30.64
C GLN A 528 16.88 -0.16 -31.80
N ASP A 529 15.99 0.83 -31.63
CA ASP A 529 15.06 1.25 -32.67
C ASP A 529 15.79 1.88 -33.89
N LYS A 530 16.91 2.58 -33.66
CA LYS A 530 17.83 3.03 -34.72
C LYS A 530 18.59 1.87 -35.38
N ALA A 531 19.06 0.89 -34.61
CA ALA A 531 19.72 -0.31 -35.15
C ALA A 531 18.77 -1.13 -36.03
N ASN A 532 17.51 -1.31 -35.60
CA ASN A 532 16.46 -1.97 -36.38
C ASN A 532 16.21 -1.24 -37.71
N LYS A 533 16.16 0.11 -37.69
CA LYS A 533 16.01 0.94 -38.90
C LYS A 533 17.22 0.83 -39.84
N LEU A 534 18.44 0.81 -39.30
CA LEU A 534 19.67 0.58 -40.07
C LEU A 534 19.69 -0.81 -40.71
N PHE A 535 19.29 -1.87 -39.99
CA PHE A 535 19.21 -3.23 -40.53
C PHE A 535 18.19 -3.35 -41.69
N VAL A 536 17.07 -2.62 -41.63
CA VAL A 536 16.13 -2.51 -42.75
C VAL A 536 16.74 -1.75 -43.94
N MET A 537 17.50 -0.67 -43.68
CA MET A 537 18.23 0.05 -44.72
C MET A 537 19.33 -0.80 -45.37
N GLU A 538 20.07 -1.58 -44.58
CA GLU A 538 21.11 -2.51 -45.04
C GLU A 538 20.53 -3.63 -45.91
N ARG A 539 19.40 -4.21 -45.50
CA ARG A 539 18.64 -5.18 -46.33
C ARG A 539 18.15 -4.54 -47.64
N ASN A 540 17.69 -3.29 -47.61
CA ASN A 540 17.26 -2.59 -48.82
C ASN A 540 18.44 -2.26 -49.73
N LEU A 541 19.61 -1.88 -49.19
CA LEU A 541 20.86 -1.74 -49.93
C LEU A 541 21.27 -3.06 -50.58
N LYS A 542 21.23 -4.18 -49.85
CA LYS A 542 21.53 -5.51 -50.40
C LYS A 542 20.61 -5.89 -51.57
N ASN A 543 19.31 -5.60 -51.46
CA ASN A 543 18.35 -5.78 -52.56
C ASN A 543 18.73 -4.90 -53.78
N VAL A 544 19.11 -3.63 -53.56
CA VAL A 544 19.52 -2.72 -54.63
C VAL A 544 20.80 -3.20 -55.31
N GLU A 545 21.83 -3.59 -54.55
CA GLU A 545 23.04 -4.23 -55.06
C GLU A 545 22.72 -5.45 -55.93
N ASP A 546 21.88 -6.37 -55.43
CA ASP A 546 21.54 -7.60 -56.16
C ASP A 546 20.83 -7.28 -57.48
N THR A 547 19.87 -6.33 -57.48
CA THR A 547 19.25 -5.84 -58.72
C THR A 547 20.24 -5.14 -59.65
N ASN A 548 21.24 -4.43 -59.13
CA ASN A 548 22.28 -3.81 -59.94
C ASN A 548 23.18 -4.87 -60.60
N THR A 549 23.61 -5.92 -59.88
CA THR A 549 24.38 -7.02 -60.51
C THR A 549 23.56 -7.74 -61.58
N ASP A 550 22.24 -7.84 -61.42
CA ASP A 550 21.35 -8.42 -62.44
C ASP A 550 21.13 -7.49 -63.64
N LEU A 551 21.20 -6.17 -63.46
CA LEU A 551 21.24 -5.19 -64.55
C LEU A 551 22.59 -5.24 -65.29
N GLU A 552 23.71 -5.39 -64.59
CA GLU A 552 25.05 -5.58 -65.17
C GLU A 552 25.11 -6.86 -66.03
N LYS A 553 24.65 -8.01 -65.49
CA LYS A 553 24.54 -9.28 -66.26
C LYS A 553 23.67 -9.13 -67.51
N ARG A 554 22.60 -8.33 -67.45
CA ARG A 554 21.75 -8.03 -68.62
C ARG A 554 22.47 -7.13 -69.62
N PHE A 555 23.17 -6.11 -69.14
CA PHE A 555 23.95 -5.19 -69.99
C PHE A 555 25.07 -5.91 -70.73
N ASP A 556 25.84 -6.78 -70.04
CA ASP A 556 26.88 -7.60 -70.66
C ASP A 556 26.31 -8.55 -71.73
N LYS A 557 25.16 -9.18 -71.44
CA LYS A 557 24.46 -10.04 -72.40
C LYS A 557 24.00 -9.26 -73.64
N GLU A 558 23.47 -8.05 -73.45
CA GLU A 558 23.03 -7.19 -74.54
C GLU A 558 24.22 -6.62 -75.33
N LEU A 559 25.35 -6.37 -74.67
CA LEU A 559 26.62 -5.98 -75.30
C LEU A 559 27.20 -7.12 -76.15
N MET A 560 27.16 -8.37 -75.67
CA MET A 560 27.52 -9.53 -76.48
C MET A 560 26.56 -9.72 -77.67
N LEU A 561 25.26 -9.52 -77.47
CA LEU A 561 24.26 -9.60 -78.54
C LEU A 561 24.52 -8.53 -79.62
N ARG A 562 24.77 -7.28 -79.20
CA ARG A 562 25.17 -6.17 -80.08
C ARG A 562 26.44 -6.48 -80.86
N ASN A 563 27.49 -6.99 -80.19
CA ASN A 563 28.76 -7.32 -80.85
C ASN A 563 28.58 -8.45 -81.89
N SER A 564 27.75 -9.44 -81.59
CA SER A 564 27.37 -10.52 -82.52
C SER A 564 26.58 -9.98 -83.73
N LEU A 565 25.62 -9.09 -83.50
CA LEU A 565 24.87 -8.42 -84.57
C LEU A 565 25.75 -7.52 -85.42
N GLU A 566 26.72 -6.81 -84.83
CA GLU A 566 27.68 -5.96 -85.56
C GLU A 566 28.63 -6.81 -86.43
N LEU A 567 29.10 -7.96 -85.92
CA LEU A 567 29.88 -8.92 -86.70
C LEU A 567 29.06 -9.49 -87.87
N LYS A 568 27.81 -9.89 -87.62
CA LYS A 568 26.91 -10.39 -88.67
C LYS A 568 26.55 -9.33 -89.71
N ASN A 569 26.42 -8.06 -89.31
CA ASN A 569 26.20 -6.94 -90.23
C ASN A 569 27.45 -6.70 -91.09
N LYS A 570 28.66 -6.71 -90.52
CA LYS A 570 29.92 -6.65 -91.28
C LYS A 570 30.06 -7.80 -92.28
N GLN A 571 29.62 -9.00 -91.92
CA GLN A 571 29.58 -10.16 -92.82
C GLN A 571 28.57 -9.95 -93.98
N LEU A 572 27.32 -9.56 -93.68
CA LEU A 572 26.30 -9.27 -94.68
C LEU A 572 26.73 -8.14 -95.65
N ILE A 573 27.44 -7.12 -95.16
CA ILE A 573 28.02 -6.05 -95.99
C ILE A 573 29.09 -6.62 -96.95
N LYS A 574 29.93 -7.56 -96.49
CA LYS A 574 30.93 -8.23 -97.34
C LYS A 574 30.27 -9.11 -98.40
N GLU A 575 29.28 -9.92 -98.02
CA GLU A 575 28.48 -10.76 -98.93
C GLU A 575 27.76 -9.89 -99.99
N LEU A 576 27.23 -8.73 -99.59
CA LEU A 576 26.61 -7.76 -100.50
C LEU A 576 27.63 -7.11 -101.45
N MET A 577 28.85 -6.81 -100.99
CA MET A 577 29.94 -6.33 -101.87
C MET A 577 30.41 -7.40 -102.85
N GLU A 578 30.44 -8.66 -102.44
CA GLU A 578 30.82 -9.79 -103.30
C GLU A 578 29.73 -10.06 -104.35
N ALA A 579 28.45 -10.04 -103.97
CA ALA A 579 27.33 -10.10 -104.90
C ALA A 579 27.31 -8.93 -105.89
N LYS A 580 27.64 -7.70 -105.45
CA LYS A 580 27.77 -6.54 -106.37
C LYS A 580 28.88 -6.72 -107.40
N LYS A 581 30.06 -7.19 -107.00
CA LYS A 581 31.16 -7.50 -107.93
C LYS A 581 30.78 -8.58 -108.94
N GLU A 582 30.02 -9.58 -108.51
CA GLU A 582 29.52 -10.64 -109.39
C GLU A 582 28.48 -10.10 -110.39
N ILE A 583 27.60 -9.18 -109.98
CA ILE A 583 26.71 -8.46 -110.90
C ILE A 583 27.52 -7.62 -111.90
N GLU A 584 28.50 -6.85 -111.45
CA GLU A 584 29.39 -6.06 -112.33
C GLU A 584 30.16 -6.95 -113.33
N ARG A 585 30.58 -8.16 -112.90
CA ARG A 585 31.22 -9.17 -113.77
C ARG A 585 30.24 -9.68 -114.83
N LEU A 586 29.04 -10.06 -114.43
CA LEU A 586 27.99 -10.57 -115.33
C LEU A 586 27.51 -9.48 -116.30
N GLU A 587 27.36 -8.23 -115.87
CA GLU A 587 27.09 -7.10 -116.77
C GLU A 587 28.24 -6.90 -117.78
N GLY A 588 29.48 -7.10 -117.36
CA GLY A 588 30.67 -7.08 -118.22
C GLY A 588 30.66 -8.17 -119.30
N GLU A 589 30.09 -9.34 -119.01
CA GLU A 589 29.96 -10.47 -119.96
C GLU A 589 28.73 -10.36 -120.86
N ILE A 590 27.60 -9.84 -120.34
CA ILE A 590 26.37 -9.63 -121.11
C ILE A 590 26.53 -8.49 -122.12
N ARG A 591 27.28 -7.44 -121.78
CA ARG A 591 27.47 -6.26 -122.65
C ARG A 591 28.01 -6.61 -124.06
N PRO A 592 29.12 -7.36 -124.24
CA PRO A 592 29.60 -7.74 -125.57
C PRO A 592 28.64 -8.70 -126.30
N ILE A 593 27.89 -9.55 -125.58
CA ILE A 593 26.86 -10.41 -126.19
C ILE A 593 25.74 -9.55 -126.78
N GLY A 594 25.26 -8.55 -126.04
CA GLY A 594 24.30 -7.55 -126.53
C GLY A 594 24.83 -6.80 -127.75
N THR A 595 26.07 -6.30 -127.69
CA THR A 595 26.69 -5.59 -128.83
C THR A 595 26.89 -6.47 -130.06
N GLN A 596 27.14 -7.77 -129.90
CA GLN A 596 27.22 -8.72 -131.01
C GLN A 596 25.84 -9.07 -131.60
N LEU A 597 24.81 -9.23 -130.76
CA LEU A 597 23.43 -9.41 -131.18
C LEU A 597 22.94 -8.19 -131.98
N GLU A 598 23.17 -6.99 -131.46
CA GLU A 598 22.76 -5.73 -132.10
C GLU A 598 23.47 -5.53 -133.45
N ARG A 599 24.78 -5.83 -133.54
CA ARG A 599 25.50 -5.89 -134.83
C ARG A 599 24.89 -6.89 -135.81
N ARG A 600 24.57 -8.11 -135.38
CA ARG A 600 23.95 -9.12 -136.25
C ARG A 600 22.54 -8.74 -136.69
N TYR A 601 21.76 -8.11 -135.82
CA TYR A 601 20.44 -7.57 -136.17
C TYR A 601 20.56 -6.47 -137.23
N GLU A 602 21.46 -5.52 -137.05
CA GLU A 602 21.65 -4.42 -138.00
C GLU A 602 22.24 -4.90 -139.33
N GLU A 603 23.18 -5.84 -139.30
CA GLU A 603 23.72 -6.48 -140.52
C GLU A 603 22.63 -7.26 -141.27
N THR A 604 21.75 -7.97 -140.56
CA THR A 604 20.59 -8.65 -141.16
C THR A 604 19.59 -7.65 -141.74
N ARG A 605 19.35 -6.53 -141.04
CA ARG A 605 18.48 -5.43 -141.51
C ARG A 605 19.02 -4.77 -142.77
N TYR A 606 20.34 -4.54 -142.84
CA TYR A 606 21.01 -4.02 -144.03
C TYR A 606 20.87 -4.98 -145.22
N ARG A 607 21.20 -6.27 -145.04
CA ARG A 607 21.07 -7.30 -146.10
C ARG A 607 19.63 -7.42 -146.61
N LEU A 608 18.63 -7.33 -145.73
CA LEU A 608 17.22 -7.33 -146.11
C LEU A 608 16.83 -6.09 -146.94
N ALA A 609 17.28 -4.90 -146.55
CA ALA A 609 17.04 -3.67 -147.32
C ALA A 609 17.71 -3.70 -148.71
N GLU A 610 18.91 -4.26 -148.80
CA GLU A 610 19.64 -4.42 -150.06
C GLU A 610 18.97 -5.44 -150.99
N ALA A 611 18.43 -6.54 -150.44
CA ALA A 611 17.63 -7.51 -151.17
C ALA A 611 16.30 -6.92 -151.68
N LEU A 612 15.57 -6.16 -150.87
CA LEU A 612 14.34 -5.47 -151.29
C LEU A 612 14.60 -4.49 -152.45
N LYS A 613 15.70 -3.75 -152.38
CA LYS A 613 16.13 -2.82 -153.45
C LYS A 613 16.51 -3.52 -154.76
N MET A 614 16.89 -4.80 -154.69
CA MET A 614 17.08 -5.64 -155.87
C MET A 614 15.74 -6.15 -156.43
N VAL A 615 14.74 -6.42 -155.58
CA VAL A 615 13.38 -6.76 -156.01
C VAL A 615 12.72 -5.59 -156.76
N GLU A 616 12.74 -4.37 -156.21
CA GLU A 616 12.21 -3.16 -156.89
C GLU A 616 12.82 -2.98 -158.29
N LYS A 617 14.12 -3.27 -158.44
CA LYS A 617 14.84 -3.19 -159.71
C LYS A 617 14.37 -4.25 -160.71
N LEU A 618 14.10 -5.47 -160.25
CA LEU A 618 13.54 -6.55 -161.08
C LEU A 618 12.09 -6.26 -161.48
N GLU A 619 11.26 -5.74 -160.57
CA GLU A 619 9.88 -5.33 -160.85
C GLU A 619 9.82 -4.20 -161.90
N SER A 620 10.74 -3.24 -161.82
CA SER A 620 10.89 -2.18 -162.83
C SER A 620 11.26 -2.75 -164.22
N GLN A 621 12.16 -3.73 -164.29
CA GLN A 621 12.50 -4.42 -165.54
C GLN A 621 11.32 -5.25 -166.09
N LEU A 622 10.53 -5.88 -165.22
CA LEU A 622 9.38 -6.70 -165.58
C LEU A 622 8.23 -5.83 -166.10
N SER A 623 8.04 -4.64 -165.51
CA SER A 623 7.09 -3.62 -165.99
C SER A 623 7.45 -3.13 -167.40
N ASN A 624 8.71 -2.75 -167.64
CA ASN A 624 9.21 -2.36 -168.96
C ASN A 624 9.03 -3.49 -170.01
N SER A 625 9.29 -4.74 -169.63
CA SER A 625 9.10 -5.90 -170.52
C SER A 625 7.64 -6.10 -170.90
N ASN A 626 6.71 -5.94 -169.95
CA ASN A 626 5.28 -6.02 -170.23
C ASN A 626 4.80 -4.89 -171.15
N GLN A 627 5.38 -3.69 -171.05
CA GLN A 627 5.06 -2.58 -171.94
C GLN A 627 5.45 -2.87 -173.40
N VAL A 628 6.65 -3.44 -173.64
CA VAL A 628 7.09 -3.88 -174.98
C VAL A 628 6.18 -4.98 -175.54
N ILE A 629 5.75 -5.93 -174.72
CA ILE A 629 4.80 -7.00 -175.11
C ILE A 629 3.44 -6.41 -175.52
N ALA A 630 2.99 -5.32 -174.88
CA ALA A 630 1.73 -4.64 -175.22
C ALA A 630 1.79 -3.87 -176.56
N GLU A 631 2.97 -3.42 -176.98
CA GLU A 631 3.17 -2.75 -178.28
C GLU A 631 3.23 -3.76 -179.44
N ILE A 632 3.97 -4.87 -179.27
CA ILE A 632 4.04 -5.96 -180.26
C ILE A 632 2.65 -6.54 -180.58
N ARG A 633 1.75 -6.60 -179.58
CA ARG A 633 0.36 -7.07 -179.75
C ARG A 633 -0.56 -6.11 -180.51
N LYS A 634 -0.10 -4.92 -180.92
CA LYS A 634 -0.89 -3.94 -181.70
C LYS A 634 -0.49 -3.84 -183.18
N SER A 635 0.59 -4.49 -183.61
CA SER A 635 1.18 -4.27 -184.95
C SER A 635 0.87 -5.33 -186.02
N ASP A 636 0.27 -6.46 -185.70
CA ASP A 636 0.07 -7.56 -186.66
C ASP A 636 -1.24 -7.49 -187.47
N GLY A 637 -1.41 -6.39 -188.20
CA GLY A 637 -2.58 -6.16 -189.08
C GLY A 637 -2.50 -6.82 -190.46
N ASN A 638 -1.46 -7.62 -190.75
CA ASN A 638 -1.19 -8.10 -192.12
C ASN A 638 -2.10 -9.25 -192.58
N GLY A 639 -2.65 -10.05 -191.65
CA GLY A 639 -3.48 -11.22 -191.98
C GLY A 639 -4.71 -10.91 -192.83
N GLU A 640 -5.47 -9.86 -192.48
CA GLU A 640 -6.72 -9.51 -193.18
C GLU A 640 -6.52 -8.93 -194.58
N LYS A 641 -5.31 -8.44 -194.91
CA LYS A 641 -4.99 -7.93 -196.24
C LYS A 641 -4.61 -9.09 -197.17
N MET A 642 -3.70 -9.95 -196.69
CA MET A 642 -3.26 -11.15 -197.41
C MET A 642 -4.43 -12.12 -197.68
N ALA A 643 -5.36 -12.26 -196.73
CA ALA A 643 -6.58 -13.06 -196.91
C ALA A 643 -7.48 -12.56 -198.07
N ARG A 644 -7.56 -11.25 -198.30
CA ARG A 644 -8.36 -10.66 -199.40
C ARG A 644 -7.68 -10.82 -200.76
N GLU A 645 -6.37 -10.63 -200.82
CA GLU A 645 -5.57 -10.83 -202.04
C GLU A 645 -5.59 -12.30 -202.48
N ILE A 646 -5.52 -13.27 -201.54
CA ILE A 646 -5.65 -14.71 -201.84
C ILE A 646 -7.03 -15.06 -202.45
N VAL A 647 -8.12 -14.43 -202.00
CA VAL A 647 -9.47 -14.67 -202.55
C VAL A 647 -9.63 -14.09 -203.96
N GLN A 648 -9.01 -12.94 -204.25
CA GLN A 648 -9.00 -12.37 -205.61
C GLN A 648 -8.13 -13.20 -206.57
N LEU A 649 -6.93 -13.63 -206.13
CA LEU A 649 -6.04 -14.49 -206.92
C LEU A 649 -6.67 -15.85 -207.25
N LYS A 650 -7.45 -16.45 -206.32
CA LYS A 650 -8.21 -17.67 -206.62
C LYS A 650 -9.22 -17.47 -207.75
N ARG A 651 -10.06 -16.44 -207.69
CA ARG A 651 -11.01 -16.14 -208.79
C ARG A 651 -10.31 -15.92 -210.13
N TYR A 652 -9.19 -15.20 -210.14
CA TYR A 652 -8.41 -14.96 -211.36
C TYR A 652 -7.79 -16.25 -211.93
N ASN A 653 -7.37 -17.17 -211.05
CA ASN A 653 -6.89 -18.50 -211.43
C ASN A 653 -8.01 -19.41 -211.97
N ASP A 654 -9.22 -19.34 -211.40
CA ASP A 654 -10.39 -20.10 -211.87
C ASP A 654 -10.83 -19.60 -213.26
N GLU A 655 -10.83 -18.28 -213.47
CA GLU A 655 -11.12 -17.63 -214.77
C GLU A 655 -10.08 -18.02 -215.84
N LEU A 656 -8.79 -18.02 -215.49
CA LEU A 656 -7.71 -18.52 -216.36
C LEU A 656 -7.86 -20.01 -216.67
N SER A 657 -8.28 -20.82 -215.70
CA SER A 657 -8.50 -22.26 -215.89
C SER A 657 -9.65 -22.53 -216.87
N ALA A 658 -10.72 -21.73 -216.83
CA ALA A 658 -11.80 -21.80 -217.81
C ALA A 658 -11.34 -21.43 -219.23
N GLN A 659 -10.46 -20.43 -219.37
CA GLN A 659 -9.85 -20.06 -220.66
C GLN A 659 -8.88 -21.13 -221.19
N PHE A 660 -8.07 -21.73 -220.33
CA PHE A 660 -7.19 -22.84 -220.73
C PHE A 660 -7.96 -24.08 -221.21
N ASN A 661 -9.08 -24.41 -220.56
CA ASN A 661 -9.92 -25.53 -221.01
C ASN A 661 -10.55 -25.26 -222.38
N THR A 662 -11.10 -24.07 -222.62
CA THR A 662 -11.65 -23.72 -223.96
C THR A 662 -10.58 -23.65 -225.05
N GLN A 663 -9.32 -23.32 -224.72
CA GLN A 663 -8.20 -23.41 -225.66
C GLN A 663 -7.77 -24.88 -225.91
N MET A 664 -7.80 -25.75 -224.89
CA MET A 664 -7.49 -27.18 -225.03
C MET A 664 -8.55 -27.94 -225.85
N ASP A 665 -9.82 -27.55 -225.78
CA ASP A 665 -10.87 -28.08 -226.67
C ASP A 665 -10.62 -27.67 -228.13
N LEU A 666 -10.22 -26.40 -228.37
CA LEU A 666 -9.84 -25.93 -229.70
C LEU A 666 -8.63 -26.69 -230.27
N ILE A 667 -7.62 -26.95 -229.45
CA ILE A 667 -6.43 -27.75 -229.79
C ILE A 667 -6.81 -29.22 -230.06
N SER A 668 -7.80 -29.76 -229.34
CA SER A 668 -8.27 -31.13 -229.54
C SER A 668 -9.03 -31.31 -230.86
N GLU A 669 -9.86 -30.34 -231.25
CA GLU A 669 -10.55 -30.36 -232.54
C GLU A 669 -9.62 -30.08 -233.72
N LEU A 670 -8.53 -29.31 -233.51
CA LEU A 670 -7.44 -29.19 -234.48
C LEU A 670 -6.63 -30.49 -234.61
N LYS A 671 -6.36 -31.21 -233.51
CA LYS A 671 -5.70 -32.54 -233.57
C LYS A 671 -6.52 -33.57 -234.36
N LYS A 672 -7.85 -33.59 -234.23
CA LYS A 672 -8.73 -34.45 -235.07
C LYS A 672 -8.55 -34.22 -236.57
N ARG A 673 -8.19 -33.01 -237.00
CA ARG A 673 -8.05 -32.67 -238.43
C ARG A 673 -6.69 -32.98 -239.04
N PHE A 674 -5.66 -33.30 -238.24
CA PHE A 674 -4.29 -33.36 -238.75
C PHE A 674 -3.72 -34.77 -238.98
N LEU A 675 -4.16 -35.80 -238.25
CA LEU A 675 -3.49 -37.12 -238.24
C LEU A 675 -4.34 -38.28 -238.78
N ILE A 676 -4.86 -38.11 -240.00
CA ILE A 676 -5.48 -39.20 -240.81
C ILE A 676 -4.42 -40.01 -241.61
N VAL A 677 -3.12 -39.66 -241.50
CA VAL A 677 -2.02 -40.28 -242.26
C VAL A 677 -0.95 -40.84 -241.31
N SER A 678 -0.44 -42.05 -241.63
CA SER A 678 0.69 -42.76 -241.00
C SER A 678 0.49 -43.46 -239.63
N GLN A 679 -0.33 -44.51 -239.64
CA GLN A 679 -0.23 -45.84 -238.96
C GLN A 679 0.67 -46.09 -237.71
N LYS A 680 0.07 -46.80 -236.72
CA LYS A 680 0.63 -47.87 -235.82
C LYS A 680 1.71 -47.45 -234.78
N THR A 681 1.84 -48.04 -233.57
CA THR A 681 1.28 -49.26 -232.91
C THR A 681 0.75 -48.98 -231.46
N GLN A 682 0.50 -50.05 -230.67
CA GLN A 682 0.12 -50.08 -229.22
C GLN A 682 1.10 -49.27 -228.31
N GLY A 683 0.81 -48.91 -227.04
CA GLY A 683 -0.38 -49.11 -226.17
C GLY A 683 0.02 -49.52 -224.72
N LYS A 684 -0.83 -49.23 -223.67
CA LYS A 684 -0.61 -49.50 -222.21
C LYS A 684 0.54 -48.69 -221.52
N SER A 685 0.70 -48.58 -220.18
CA SER A 685 -0.17 -48.69 -218.96
C SER A 685 0.60 -48.21 -217.69
N GLU A 686 -0.11 -47.88 -216.58
CA GLU A 686 0.34 -48.02 -215.15
C GLU A 686 1.56 -47.17 -214.62
N SER A 687 1.87 -46.96 -213.33
CA SER A 687 1.30 -47.34 -211.99
C SER A 687 1.93 -46.54 -210.78
N ASN A 688 1.28 -46.57 -209.57
CA ASN A 688 1.84 -46.64 -208.17
C ASN A 688 2.76 -45.49 -207.61
N GLU A 689 3.09 -45.24 -206.30
CA GLU A 689 2.73 -45.69 -204.89
C GLU A 689 3.46 -44.78 -203.82
N SER A 690 3.45 -44.86 -202.46
CA SER A 690 2.67 -45.48 -201.33
C SER A 690 3.10 -44.90 -199.92
N ILE A 691 2.29 -45.10 -198.85
CA ILE A 691 2.67 -45.19 -197.39
C ILE A 691 3.18 -43.84 -196.74
N SER A 692 3.36 -43.51 -195.43
CA SER A 692 3.87 -44.14 -194.17
C SER A 692 3.40 -43.48 -192.81
N TRP A 693 3.87 -43.99 -191.65
CA TRP A 693 3.81 -43.47 -190.25
C TRP A 693 5.11 -43.90 -189.48
N THR A 694 5.49 -43.30 -188.32
CA THR A 694 6.20 -43.87 -187.09
C THR A 694 7.03 -42.84 -186.24
N SER A 695 7.76 -43.29 -185.19
CA SER A 695 8.20 -42.52 -183.97
C SER A 695 9.65 -42.81 -183.47
N LYS A 696 10.19 -42.08 -182.45
CA LYS A 696 11.37 -42.50 -181.61
C LYS A 696 11.66 -41.69 -180.31
N SER A 697 12.63 -42.14 -179.49
CA SER A 697 12.90 -41.72 -178.09
C SER A 697 14.37 -41.94 -177.58
N SER A 698 14.71 -41.38 -176.40
CA SER A 698 15.95 -41.50 -175.54
C SER A 698 15.75 -40.60 -174.28
N SER A 699 16.43 -40.58 -173.11
CA SER A 699 17.35 -41.39 -172.24
C SER A 699 17.28 -40.74 -170.81
N MET A 700 17.62 -41.29 -169.61
CA MET A 700 18.58 -42.29 -169.08
C MET A 700 20.01 -41.74 -168.81
N ASP A 701 20.73 -41.88 -167.67
CA ASP A 701 20.55 -42.27 -166.23
C ASP A 701 21.64 -41.47 -165.40
N ASP A 702 22.05 -41.56 -164.10
CA ASP A 702 21.85 -42.29 -162.80
C ASP A 702 22.46 -41.39 -161.64
N GLU A 703 22.88 -41.64 -160.37
CA GLU A 703 22.99 -42.74 -159.35
C GLU A 703 23.28 -42.14 -157.91
N GLN A 704 23.38 -42.98 -156.85
CA GLN A 704 24.12 -42.86 -155.54
C GLN A 704 23.51 -42.20 -154.25
N TYR A 705 24.08 -42.53 -153.05
CA TYR A 705 23.32 -42.99 -151.85
C TYR A 705 23.94 -42.71 -150.44
N HIS A 706 23.22 -43.09 -149.33
CA HIS A 706 23.64 -43.35 -147.90
C HIS A 706 23.87 -42.16 -146.91
N SER A 707 23.87 -42.29 -145.55
CA SER A 707 23.17 -43.15 -144.51
C SER A 707 23.59 -42.72 -143.05
N GLU A 708 22.92 -43.24 -141.98
CA GLU A 708 23.34 -43.27 -140.52
C GLU A 708 23.42 -41.91 -139.75
N GLU A 709 23.49 -41.74 -138.40
CA GLU A 709 22.99 -42.37 -137.12
C GLU A 709 23.17 -41.30 -135.97
N GLY A 710 22.87 -41.44 -134.65
CA GLY A 710 22.28 -42.49 -133.80
C GLY A 710 22.43 -42.21 -132.25
N GLY A 711 21.54 -42.74 -131.40
CA GLY A 711 21.64 -42.75 -129.90
C GLY A 711 21.33 -41.42 -129.14
N SER A 712 21.39 -41.28 -127.80
CA SER A 712 21.32 -42.18 -126.59
C SER A 712 21.58 -41.31 -125.31
N GLU A 713 21.08 -41.44 -124.06
CA GLU A 713 19.94 -42.13 -123.39
C GLU A 713 19.76 -41.57 -121.93
N LYS A 714 18.61 -41.83 -121.25
CA LYS A 714 18.41 -41.90 -119.75
C LYS A 714 18.67 -40.62 -118.88
N SER A 715 18.25 -40.47 -117.60
CA SER A 715 17.21 -41.12 -116.74
C SER A 715 16.98 -40.39 -115.38
N HIS A 716 15.73 -40.43 -114.87
CA HIS A 716 15.28 -40.63 -113.45
C HIS A 716 15.64 -39.73 -112.22
N GLN A 717 14.64 -39.67 -111.31
CA GLN A 717 14.67 -39.52 -109.82
C GLN A 717 14.92 -38.12 -109.20
N LEU A 718 14.04 -37.64 -108.29
CA LEU A 718 14.05 -37.71 -106.79
C LEU A 718 15.26 -36.99 -106.14
N HIS A 719 15.18 -36.29 -104.99
CA HIS A 719 14.39 -36.60 -103.77
C HIS A 719 14.16 -35.35 -102.84
N HIS A 720 13.90 -35.56 -101.54
CA HIS A 720 13.52 -34.54 -100.52
C HIS A 720 14.63 -33.62 -99.97
N GLY A 721 14.21 -32.48 -99.39
CA GLY A 721 14.92 -31.63 -98.42
C GLY A 721 14.26 -30.23 -98.40
N SER A 722 13.56 -29.75 -97.36
CA SER A 722 13.89 -29.60 -95.93
C SER A 722 15.06 -28.64 -95.67
N ILE A 723 14.74 -27.37 -95.37
CA ILE A 723 14.73 -26.80 -94.00
C ILE A 723 13.43 -26.00 -93.84
#